data_AF-A0A838EGI7-F1
#
_entry.id   AF-A0A838EGI7-F1
#
_cell.length_a   1.000
_cell.length_b   1.000
_cell.length_c   1.000
_cell.angle_alpha   90.00
_cell.angle_beta   90.00
_cell.angle_gamma   90.00
#
_symmetry.space_group_name_H-M   'P 1'
#
loop_
_entity.id
_entity.type
_entity.pdbx_description
1 polymer ?
#
loop_
_entity_poly.entity_id
_entity_poly.type
_entity_poly.pdbx_seq_one_letter_code
_entity_poly.pdbx_strand_id
1 'polypeptide(L)'
;MAEEQIAPTYLVIGNGIAGATAAEILRAEDSAATVGVIADDPSPVYYRPALKDYLGGRLSEDKLSARSTSFYQDHMIRFLPERVVGIQPAQHRVQLQSGRQLSYNRLLLANGARPARLNCPGQQLQGVYTLRHVNDYQALLQNLNETRHVVVIGSGTLALETIETLRHRNYSVTHILRRRTVWSEVLDATASDLVLQQEQRDGVDVRLEEEVVEIFGDQGSVSGLVTKSGEQIACETVVIAIGIEPIIDFIKASGIACGRGVRIDSRMRTNTLDIYAAGDVVETTDQLTGRTRVLGQWYPAVQQARAAAYSMLDLLDNNTSFQASTFYNATFLYGLDFASVGITNAPGYQEIIAKPRPRMYRKVLLKDGIPVGMLSLGNRKQALTFKRAIDHRVNLLPVASVLFEDSFKLNEWLDRQGVPPPILSVSRSGDAALKRAAYPEGMSTNIVLEQRPLVEALLVPIDQTPGQSGEMLLSQTKVLTIGRQPGVQLLLDEATVSRRQAEISYLNGQYILHDLGSSNGTFVNDMRLEPSSTYILKTRDIVRFGKVVKFSFVMRSIDKQAKKIPEGSPSLAGIPEMQEADAGKLGQPVLKLDGSLLLPGAKMSLPAGVVATFKESAAFIVLTEDTTQEGNRPPIVFLLNNEKRMLLGREEGMDIELADPVVSRRHAEVFTGPTGFYIRDLGSSNGVMVNQTRIDNPYRLSHGDHVSLGGCMLYFVDLRTMAETTVRAPQVAEKTETSRRPAATVNRNVQQNVAQVGEKMERRPQVASPPAPQREREPVTRRQVVKQDSSQSASLPQLVVCSKCGGVNTRIARFCASCSAPLASMI
;
A
#
# COMPACT_ATOMS: atom_id res chain seq x y z
N MET A 1 2.06 56.66 4.01
CA MET A 1 0.79 56.50 3.28
C MET A 1 0.90 55.23 2.44
N ALA A 2 -0.01 54.30 2.71
CA ALA A 2 -0.41 53.10 1.96
C ALA A 2 0.62 52.44 1.00
N GLU A 3 1.42 51.50 1.51
CA GLU A 3 1.54 50.23 0.78
C GLU A 3 0.32 49.40 1.18
N GLU A 4 -0.79 49.60 0.46
CA GLU A 4 -1.81 48.55 0.38
C GLU A 4 -1.10 47.31 -0.18
N GLN A 5 -0.64 46.44 0.72
CA GLN A 5 -0.11 45.13 0.36
C GLN A 5 -1.25 44.40 -0.34
N ILE A 6 -1.24 44.43 -1.68
CA ILE A 6 -2.13 43.66 -2.52
C ILE A 6 -2.09 42.23 -1.97
N ALA A 7 -3.22 41.77 -1.43
CA ALA A 7 -3.33 40.44 -0.88
C ALA A 7 -2.90 39.44 -1.97
N PRO A 8 -1.98 38.49 -1.67
CA PRO A 8 -1.63 37.47 -2.64
C PRO A 8 -2.89 36.73 -3.10
N THR A 9 -3.11 36.65 -4.41
CA THR A 9 -4.13 35.79 -5.02
C THR A 9 -3.92 34.36 -4.51
N TYR A 10 -2.66 33.92 -4.48
CA TYR A 10 -2.29 32.61 -3.97
C TYR A 10 -1.21 32.74 -2.89
N LEU A 11 -1.51 32.24 -1.69
CA LEU A 11 -0.57 32.17 -0.60
C LEU A 11 -0.20 30.72 -0.31
N VAL A 12 1.09 30.42 -0.26
CA VAL A 12 1.63 29.08 0.03
C VAL A 12 2.40 29.13 1.34
N ILE A 13 2.00 28.32 2.32
CA ILE A 13 2.76 28.14 3.57
C ILE A 13 3.67 26.93 3.38
N GLY A 14 4.98 27.14 3.37
CA GLY A 14 6.01 26.13 3.25
C GLY A 14 6.82 26.26 1.97
N ASN A 15 8.14 26.21 2.09
CA ASN A 15 9.09 26.33 0.98
C ASN A 15 9.81 25.01 0.65
N GLY A 16 9.18 23.89 1.02
CA GLY A 16 9.60 22.57 0.54
C GLY A 16 9.24 22.36 -0.93
N ILE A 17 9.55 21.18 -1.46
CA ILE A 17 9.24 20.86 -2.86
C ILE A 17 7.76 21.02 -3.21
N ALA A 18 6.86 20.70 -2.29
CA ALA A 18 5.42 20.85 -2.52
C ALA A 18 5.06 22.32 -2.75
N GLY A 19 5.50 23.21 -1.86
CA GLY A 19 5.21 24.64 -1.96
C GLY A 19 5.86 25.29 -3.17
N ALA A 20 7.14 25.02 -3.43
CA ALA A 20 7.85 25.55 -4.60
C ALA A 20 7.23 25.08 -5.93
N THR A 21 6.87 23.79 -6.02
CA THR A 21 6.21 23.24 -7.22
C THR A 21 4.84 23.88 -7.44
N ALA A 22 4.05 24.07 -6.39
CA ALA A 22 2.74 24.69 -6.51
C ALA A 22 2.88 26.17 -6.92
N ALA A 23 3.77 26.92 -6.30
CA ALA A 23 4.02 28.33 -6.64
C ALA A 23 4.48 28.51 -8.10
N GLU A 24 5.35 27.63 -8.59
CA GLU A 24 5.80 27.59 -9.99
C GLU A 24 4.63 27.38 -10.96
N ILE A 25 3.72 26.44 -10.67
CA ILE A 25 2.55 26.14 -11.50
C ILE A 25 1.54 27.28 -11.45
N LEU A 26 1.24 27.80 -10.26
CA LEU A 26 0.32 28.92 -10.08
C LEU A 26 0.77 30.14 -10.90
N ARG A 27 2.07 30.46 -10.86
CA ARG A 27 2.64 31.53 -11.69
C ARG A 27 2.56 31.23 -13.18
N ALA A 28 2.84 29.99 -13.59
CA ALA A 28 2.87 29.63 -15.01
C ALA A 28 1.47 29.66 -15.66
N GLU A 29 0.45 29.21 -14.94
CA GLU A 29 -0.94 29.14 -15.46
C GLU A 29 -1.71 30.45 -15.21
N ASP A 30 -1.33 31.25 -14.21
CA ASP A 30 -1.91 32.56 -13.90
C ASP A 30 -0.80 33.61 -13.76
N SER A 31 -0.37 34.14 -14.92
CA SER A 31 0.75 35.08 -15.01
C SER A 31 0.47 36.43 -14.36
N ALA A 32 -0.81 36.80 -14.19
CA ALA A 32 -1.23 38.08 -13.59
C ALA A 32 -1.38 38.02 -12.06
N ALA A 33 -1.50 36.83 -11.47
CA ALA A 33 -1.70 36.67 -10.04
C ALA A 33 -0.52 37.14 -9.18
N THR A 34 -0.79 37.51 -7.94
CA THR A 34 0.23 37.69 -6.90
C THR A 34 0.43 36.36 -6.17
N VAL A 35 1.65 35.81 -6.21
CA VAL A 35 2.01 34.54 -5.57
C VAL A 35 2.96 34.80 -4.41
N GLY A 36 2.56 34.41 -3.20
CA GLY A 36 3.39 34.50 -1.99
C GLY A 36 3.77 33.12 -1.46
N VAL A 37 5.02 32.94 -1.04
CA VAL A 37 5.50 31.75 -0.33
C VAL A 37 6.06 32.18 1.02
N ILE A 38 5.54 31.61 2.10
CA ILE A 38 5.96 31.91 3.48
C ILE A 38 6.55 30.65 4.10
N ALA A 39 7.76 30.70 4.64
CA ALA A 39 8.35 29.57 5.36
C ALA A 39 9.32 30.03 6.45
N ASP A 40 9.44 29.24 7.50
CA ASP A 40 10.37 29.50 8.61
C ASP A 40 11.81 29.04 8.32
N ASP A 41 12.01 28.14 7.35
CA ASP A 41 13.32 27.85 6.77
C ASP A 41 13.67 28.95 5.75
N PRO A 42 14.68 29.81 6.01
CA PRO A 42 15.02 30.92 5.14
C PRO A 42 15.78 30.49 3.88
N SER A 43 16.18 29.22 3.79
CA SER A 43 16.94 28.71 2.67
C SER A 43 16.08 28.66 1.40
N PRO A 44 16.69 28.89 0.21
CA PRO A 44 16.06 28.52 -1.05
C PRO A 44 15.64 27.05 -1.05
N VAL A 45 14.67 26.67 -1.87
CA VAL A 45 14.20 25.28 -1.92
C VAL A 45 15.36 24.36 -2.33
N TYR A 46 15.58 23.28 -1.57
CA TYR A 46 16.66 22.32 -1.77
C TYR A 46 16.18 20.87 -1.78
N TYR A 47 17.01 20.00 -2.35
CA TYR A 47 16.78 18.57 -2.43
C TYR A 47 17.03 17.89 -1.08
N ARG A 48 16.00 17.79 -0.24
CA ARG A 48 16.07 17.00 1.01
C ARG A 48 16.58 15.56 0.80
N PRO A 49 16.19 14.82 -0.25
CA PRO A 49 16.73 13.48 -0.50
C PRO A 49 18.25 13.44 -0.76
N ALA A 50 18.83 14.57 -1.18
CA ALA A 50 20.27 14.68 -1.45
C ALA A 50 21.10 14.99 -0.20
N LEU A 51 20.46 15.25 0.95
CA LEU A 51 21.17 15.54 2.20
C LEU A 51 22.02 14.35 2.69
N LYS A 52 21.67 13.11 2.32
CA LYS A 52 22.53 11.94 2.57
C LYS A 52 23.85 11.99 1.80
N ASP A 53 23.84 12.51 0.58
CA ASP A 53 25.04 12.65 -0.24
C ASP A 53 25.90 13.82 0.27
N TYR A 54 25.25 14.86 0.80
CA TYR A 54 25.91 15.93 1.54
C TYR A 54 26.59 15.42 2.82
N LEU A 55 25.88 14.63 3.65
CA LEU A 55 26.47 13.95 4.82
C LEU A 55 27.67 13.08 4.43
N GLY A 56 27.56 12.38 3.29
CA GLY A 56 28.63 11.55 2.76
C GLY A 56 29.83 12.33 2.21
N GLY A 57 29.73 13.66 2.05
CA GLY A 57 30.74 14.47 1.35
C GLY A 57 30.81 14.22 -0.16
N ARG A 58 29.80 13.56 -0.73
CA ARG A 58 29.67 13.30 -2.18
C ARG A 58 29.08 14.49 -2.93
N LEU A 59 28.39 15.38 -2.19
CA LEU A 59 27.77 16.58 -2.69
C LEU A 59 28.18 17.77 -1.83
N SER A 60 28.51 18.91 -2.46
CA SER A 60 28.71 20.17 -1.75
C SER A 60 27.38 20.90 -1.52
N GLU A 61 27.34 21.76 -0.51
CA GLU A 61 26.12 22.45 -0.10
C GLU A 61 25.50 23.31 -1.21
N ASP A 62 26.32 23.98 -2.02
CA ASP A 62 25.88 24.80 -3.16
C ASP A 62 25.11 23.99 -4.22
N LYS A 63 25.30 22.67 -4.26
CA LYS A 63 24.62 21.75 -5.19
C LYS A 63 23.33 21.15 -4.63
N LEU A 64 22.92 21.51 -3.41
CA LEU A 64 21.66 21.08 -2.83
C LEU A 64 20.44 21.81 -3.40
N SER A 65 20.63 22.99 -3.99
CA SER A 65 19.56 23.85 -4.50
C SER A 65 18.67 23.11 -5.52
N ALA A 66 17.36 23.10 -5.27
CA ALA A 66 16.36 22.45 -6.12
C ALA A 66 15.84 23.34 -7.24
N ARG A 67 16.02 24.66 -7.10
CA ARG A 67 15.81 25.67 -8.13
C ARG A 67 17.01 26.62 -8.11
N SER A 68 17.16 27.43 -9.16
CA SER A 68 18.19 28.48 -9.17
C SER A 68 17.96 29.45 -8.01
N THR A 69 19.03 30.14 -7.59
CA THR A 69 18.92 31.21 -6.57
C THR A 69 18.01 32.35 -7.02
N SER A 70 17.93 32.59 -8.33
CA SER A 70 17.06 33.59 -8.97
C SER A 70 15.60 33.16 -9.09
N PHE A 71 15.24 31.89 -8.80
CA PHE A 71 13.92 31.33 -9.06
C PHE A 71 12.74 32.19 -8.61
N TYR A 72 12.77 32.70 -7.38
CA TYR A 72 11.67 33.52 -6.87
C TYR A 72 11.57 34.86 -7.60
N GLN A 73 12.72 35.45 -7.97
CA GLN A 73 12.75 36.69 -8.73
C GLN A 73 12.26 36.47 -10.17
N ASP A 74 12.79 35.45 -10.85
CA ASP A 74 12.47 35.11 -12.23
C ASP A 74 10.98 34.78 -12.42
N HIS A 75 10.37 34.13 -11.42
CA HIS A 75 8.95 33.79 -11.40
C HIS A 75 8.09 34.84 -10.68
N MET A 76 8.65 35.99 -10.26
CA MET A 76 7.91 37.02 -9.50
C MET A 76 7.10 36.43 -8.32
N ILE A 77 7.71 35.49 -7.59
CA ILE A 77 7.17 34.88 -6.38
C ILE A 77 7.71 35.66 -5.18
N ARG A 78 6.83 36.18 -4.34
CA ARG A 78 7.24 36.87 -3.11
C ARG A 78 7.54 35.83 -2.02
N PHE A 79 8.83 35.54 -1.81
CA PHE A 79 9.26 34.70 -0.71
C PHE A 79 9.41 35.51 0.59
N LEU A 80 8.86 35.00 1.69
CA LEU A 80 8.92 35.59 3.02
C LEU A 80 9.45 34.56 4.03
N PRO A 81 10.67 34.76 4.57
CA PRO A 81 11.25 33.87 5.56
C PRO A 81 10.67 34.16 6.97
N GLU A 82 9.43 33.74 7.21
CA GLU A 82 8.71 33.97 8.45
C GLU A 82 7.85 32.75 8.83
N ARG A 83 7.60 32.56 10.12
CA ARG A 83 6.75 31.47 10.61
C ARG A 83 5.29 31.88 10.69
N VAL A 84 4.41 31.07 10.10
CA VAL A 84 2.95 31.16 10.33
C VAL A 84 2.62 30.44 11.63
N VAL A 85 1.83 31.09 12.49
CA VAL A 85 1.42 30.58 13.82
C VAL A 85 -0.09 30.48 14.00
N GLY A 86 -0.86 30.94 13.02
CA GLY A 86 -2.32 30.86 13.05
C GLY A 86 -2.94 31.08 11.67
N ILE A 87 -4.14 30.53 11.49
CA ILE A 87 -4.97 30.75 10.31
C ILE A 87 -6.33 31.26 10.82
N GLN A 88 -6.86 32.25 10.14
CA GLN A 88 -8.15 32.88 10.39
C GLN A 88 -9.00 32.68 9.13
N PRO A 89 -9.68 31.51 8.99
CA PRO A 89 -10.32 31.18 7.72
C PRO A 89 -11.47 32.10 7.35
N ALA A 90 -12.29 32.51 8.32
CA ALA A 90 -13.42 33.40 8.08
C ALA A 90 -12.99 34.80 7.58
N GLN A 91 -11.79 35.25 7.96
CA GLN A 91 -11.23 36.52 7.52
C GLN A 91 -10.27 36.38 6.32
N HIS A 92 -10.04 35.16 5.83
CA HIS A 92 -9.03 34.85 4.81
C HIS A 92 -7.64 35.42 5.16
N ARG A 93 -7.18 35.18 6.41
CA ARG A 93 -5.90 35.69 6.91
C ARG A 93 -5.04 34.62 7.55
N VAL A 94 -3.73 34.81 7.50
CA VAL A 94 -2.74 34.08 8.29
C VAL A 94 -2.07 35.02 9.28
N GLN A 95 -1.76 34.50 10.46
CA GLN A 95 -1.03 35.21 11.51
C GLN A 95 0.41 34.73 11.53
N LEU A 96 1.35 35.67 11.47
CA LEU A 96 2.77 35.40 11.54
C LEU A 96 3.29 35.51 12.98
N GLN A 97 4.42 34.88 13.26
CA GLN A 97 5.04 34.90 14.59
C GLN A 97 5.38 36.32 15.06
N SER A 98 5.66 37.27 14.15
CA SER A 98 5.87 38.68 14.49
C SER A 98 4.61 39.40 14.98
N GLY A 99 3.43 38.77 14.87
CA GLY A 99 2.13 39.39 15.08
C GLY A 99 1.53 40.03 13.82
N ARG A 100 2.30 40.16 12.72
CA ARG A 100 1.78 40.63 11.44
C ARG A 100 0.72 39.67 10.90
N GLN A 101 -0.28 40.21 10.22
CA GLN A 101 -1.29 39.43 9.49
C GLN A 101 -1.13 39.62 7.98
N LEU A 102 -1.39 38.57 7.22
CA LEU A 102 -1.44 38.61 5.76
C LEU A 102 -2.74 38.01 5.27
N SER A 103 -3.40 38.68 4.33
CA SER A 103 -4.60 38.17 3.66
C SER A 103 -4.24 37.19 2.54
N TYR A 104 -5.19 36.38 2.08
CA TYR A 104 -5.07 35.52 0.90
C TYR A 104 -6.41 35.40 0.18
N ASN A 105 -6.41 35.08 -1.13
CA ASN A 105 -7.65 34.64 -1.78
C ASN A 105 -7.76 33.12 -1.71
N ARG A 106 -6.71 32.39 -2.09
CA ARG A 106 -6.59 30.94 -1.88
C ARG A 106 -5.30 30.59 -1.15
N LEU A 107 -5.38 29.66 -0.20
CA LEU A 107 -4.29 29.24 0.68
C LEU A 107 -3.88 27.79 0.40
N LEU A 108 -2.59 27.53 0.23
CA LEU A 108 -2.01 26.19 0.21
C LEU A 108 -1.19 25.92 1.47
N LEU A 109 -1.55 24.86 2.18
CA LEU A 109 -0.79 24.30 3.29
C LEU A 109 0.24 23.29 2.74
N ALA A 110 1.50 23.70 2.67
CA ALA A 110 2.63 22.91 2.18
C ALA A 110 3.82 22.93 3.14
N ASN A 111 3.55 23.18 4.44
CA ASN A 111 4.56 23.36 5.49
C ASN A 111 5.17 22.05 5.99
N GLY A 112 4.71 20.92 5.46
CA GLY A 112 5.31 19.61 5.65
C GLY A 112 5.26 19.10 7.08
N ALA A 113 6.37 18.51 7.51
CA ALA A 113 6.49 17.73 8.74
C ALA A 113 7.84 17.96 9.42
N ARG A 114 7.86 17.79 10.74
CA ARG A 114 9.03 17.81 11.63
C ARG A 114 9.51 16.38 11.96
N PRO A 115 10.76 16.18 12.41
CA PRO A 115 11.18 14.90 12.96
C PRO A 115 10.27 14.45 14.10
N ALA A 116 9.95 13.16 14.14
CA ALA A 116 9.24 12.58 15.26
C ALA A 116 10.10 12.61 16.52
N ARG A 117 9.48 12.89 17.67
CA ARG A 117 10.21 13.07 18.94
C ARG A 117 10.39 11.73 19.66
N LEU A 118 11.61 11.47 20.13
CA LEU A 118 11.88 10.39 21.07
C LEU A 118 11.70 10.92 22.49
N ASN A 119 10.69 10.45 23.21
CA ASN A 119 10.47 10.86 24.59
C ASN A 119 11.33 10.04 25.55
N CYS A 120 12.53 10.51 25.84
CA CYS A 120 13.40 9.95 26.87
C CYS A 120 14.24 11.06 27.54
N PRO A 121 14.73 10.87 28.78
CA PRO A 121 15.70 11.77 29.39
C PRO A 121 16.95 11.91 28.53
N GLY A 122 17.54 13.12 28.54
CA GLY A 122 18.80 13.45 27.85
C GLY A 122 18.72 13.70 26.34
N GLN A 123 17.51 13.74 25.76
CA GLN A 123 17.33 14.06 24.33
C GLN A 123 17.91 15.44 23.93
N GLN A 124 18.03 16.36 24.87
CA GLN A 124 18.53 17.72 24.68
C GLN A 124 20.06 17.86 24.80
N LEU A 125 20.78 16.77 25.10
CA LEU A 125 22.24 16.79 25.24
C LEU A 125 22.91 17.16 23.91
N GLN A 126 24.06 17.83 23.98
CA GLN A 126 24.91 18.03 22.82
C GLN A 126 25.36 16.67 22.27
N GLY A 127 25.42 16.53 20.95
CA GLY A 127 25.68 15.24 20.29
C GLY A 127 24.42 14.41 19.98
N VAL A 128 23.23 14.85 20.38
CA VAL A 128 21.95 14.22 20.00
C VAL A 128 21.32 14.99 18.83
N TYR A 129 21.08 14.30 17.71
CA TYR A 129 20.59 14.92 16.47
C TYR A 129 19.31 14.26 15.95
N THR A 130 18.45 15.08 15.36
CA THR A 130 17.45 14.65 14.37
C THR A 130 17.84 15.21 13.01
N LEU A 131 17.45 14.56 11.91
CA LEU A 131 17.86 14.99 10.57
C LEU A 131 16.65 15.35 9.69
N ARG A 132 16.57 16.62 9.25
CA ARG A 132 15.50 17.08 8.35
C ARG A 132 15.86 18.28 7.48
N HIS A 133 16.59 19.26 8.01
CA HIS A 133 17.03 20.49 7.35
C HIS A 133 18.54 20.50 7.18
N VAL A 134 19.07 21.34 6.26
CA VAL A 134 20.51 21.40 6.00
C VAL A 134 21.33 21.73 7.27
N ASN A 135 20.77 22.58 8.15
CA ASN A 135 21.41 22.95 9.42
C ASN A 135 21.61 21.75 10.36
N ASP A 136 20.70 20.77 10.34
CA ASP A 136 20.83 19.55 11.15
C ASP A 136 22.06 18.75 10.70
N TYR A 137 22.27 18.67 9.38
CA TYR A 137 23.40 17.97 8.78
C TYR A 137 24.71 18.72 9.00
N GLN A 138 24.70 20.06 8.92
CA GLN A 138 25.86 20.88 9.27
C GLN A 138 26.28 20.68 10.72
N ALA A 139 25.33 20.70 11.66
CA ALA A 139 25.59 20.48 13.07
C ALA A 139 26.14 19.07 13.34
N LEU A 140 25.58 18.05 12.69
CA LEU A 140 26.12 16.68 12.77
C LEU A 140 27.54 16.61 12.19
N LEU A 141 27.80 17.15 11.00
CA LEU A 141 29.12 17.13 10.35
C LEU A 141 30.20 17.81 11.20
N GLN A 142 29.86 18.88 11.91
CA GLN A 142 30.78 19.56 12.82
C GLN A 142 31.18 18.64 14.00
N ASN A 143 30.20 17.97 14.61
CA ASN A 143 30.41 17.06 15.76
C ASN A 143 31.12 15.76 15.38
N LEU A 144 30.91 15.28 14.15
CA LEU A 144 31.52 14.05 13.65
C LEU A 144 33.06 14.08 13.64
N ASN A 145 33.71 15.26 13.71
CA ASN A 145 35.16 15.35 13.82
C ASN A 145 35.71 14.80 15.15
N GLU A 146 34.89 14.82 16.20
CA GLU A 146 35.24 14.39 17.56
C GLU A 146 34.61 13.05 17.94
N THR A 147 33.81 12.47 17.04
CA THR A 147 33.02 11.27 17.29
C THR A 147 33.76 10.02 16.81
N ARG A 148 33.69 8.93 17.59
CA ARG A 148 34.17 7.61 17.16
C ARG A 148 33.02 6.63 16.96
N HIS A 149 32.02 6.71 17.84
CA HIS A 149 30.87 5.82 17.86
C HIS A 149 29.57 6.60 17.79
N VAL A 150 28.77 6.27 16.78
CA VAL A 150 27.43 6.83 16.55
C VAL A 150 26.38 5.77 16.81
N VAL A 151 25.35 6.10 17.59
CA VAL A 151 24.15 5.28 17.69
C VAL A 151 23.05 5.88 16.81
N VAL A 152 22.50 5.09 15.89
CA VAL A 152 21.35 5.50 15.05
C VAL A 152 20.11 4.74 15.50
N ILE A 153 19.03 5.47 15.76
CA ILE A 153 17.75 4.93 16.24
C ILE A 153 16.69 5.09 15.16
N GLY A 154 16.06 4.00 14.75
CA GLY A 154 14.91 4.02 13.85
C GLY A 154 15.06 3.10 12.65
N SER A 155 13.95 2.74 12.04
CA SER A 155 13.89 1.63 11.07
C SER A 155 13.60 2.07 9.63
N GLY A 156 13.50 3.38 9.37
CA GLY A 156 13.11 3.92 8.06
C GLY A 156 14.28 4.14 7.12
N THR A 157 14.00 4.60 5.89
CA THR A 157 15.04 4.89 4.88
C THR A 157 16.08 5.89 5.37
N LEU A 158 15.67 6.93 6.08
CA LEU A 158 16.59 7.92 6.64
C LEU A 158 17.61 7.29 7.59
N ALA A 159 17.18 6.37 8.45
CA ALA A 159 18.06 5.66 9.37
C ALA A 159 19.06 4.80 8.58
N LEU A 160 18.56 3.93 7.70
CA LEU A 160 19.39 3.03 6.88
C LEU A 160 20.42 3.79 6.02
N GLU A 161 20.01 4.87 5.37
CA GLU A 161 20.89 5.72 4.56
C GLU A 161 21.92 6.46 5.41
N THR A 162 21.55 6.86 6.63
CA THR A 162 22.48 7.51 7.57
C THR A 162 23.52 6.51 8.08
N ILE A 163 23.11 5.30 8.45
CA ILE A 163 24.01 4.22 8.90
C ILE A 163 25.00 3.88 7.78
N GLU A 164 24.51 3.62 6.57
CA GLU A 164 25.36 3.36 5.39
C GLU A 164 26.38 4.49 5.17
N THR A 165 25.91 5.74 5.24
CA THR A 165 26.78 6.91 5.03
C THR A 165 27.85 7.04 6.11
N LEU A 166 27.51 6.84 7.39
CA LEU A 166 28.45 6.93 8.50
C LEU A 166 29.46 5.77 8.49
N ARG A 167 29.02 4.56 8.17
CA ARG A 167 29.90 3.39 8.03
C ARG A 167 30.91 3.57 6.90
N HIS A 168 30.48 4.06 5.73
CA HIS A 168 31.40 4.38 4.63
C HIS A 168 32.36 5.54 4.94
N ARG A 169 32.08 6.34 5.97
CA ARG A 169 33.01 7.34 6.52
C ARG A 169 33.90 6.80 7.65
N ASN A 170 33.86 5.48 7.90
CA ASN A 170 34.63 4.74 8.89
C ASN A 170 34.28 5.04 10.36
N TYR A 171 33.06 5.52 10.65
CA TYR A 171 32.57 5.62 12.03
C TYR A 171 32.11 4.24 12.53
N SER A 172 32.34 3.93 13.81
CA SER A 172 31.62 2.82 14.46
C SER A 172 30.15 3.19 14.54
N VAL A 173 29.26 2.27 14.18
CA VAL A 173 27.81 2.52 14.21
C VAL A 173 27.07 1.38 14.90
N THR A 174 26.26 1.74 15.88
CA THR A 174 25.22 0.86 16.44
C THR A 174 23.85 1.27 15.90
N HIS A 175 23.07 0.31 15.43
CA HIS A 175 21.71 0.52 14.93
C HIS A 175 20.69 -0.07 15.91
N ILE A 176 19.85 0.79 16.51
CA ILE A 176 18.81 0.36 17.44
C ILE A 176 17.45 0.30 16.74
N LEU A 177 16.84 -0.88 16.81
CA LEU A 177 15.57 -1.21 16.18
C LEU A 177 14.58 -1.77 17.18
N ARG A 178 13.39 -1.16 17.27
CA ARG A 178 12.31 -1.61 18.16
C ARG A 178 11.72 -2.97 17.79
N ARG A 179 11.93 -3.43 16.56
CA ARG A 179 11.37 -4.66 15.97
C ARG A 179 12.41 -5.34 15.08
N ARG A 180 12.14 -6.57 14.68
CA ARG A 180 12.99 -7.35 13.75
C ARG A 180 12.86 -6.92 12.29
N THR A 181 11.83 -6.16 11.95
CA THR A 181 11.56 -5.71 10.58
C THR A 181 11.95 -4.25 10.43
N VAL A 182 12.84 -3.95 9.48
CA VAL A 182 13.10 -2.56 9.08
C VAL A 182 12.01 -2.10 8.12
N TRP A 183 11.60 -0.84 8.25
CA TRP A 183 10.59 -0.21 7.41
C TRP A 183 9.36 -1.08 7.13
N SER A 184 8.76 -1.62 8.20
CA SER A 184 7.68 -2.63 8.15
C SER A 184 6.43 -2.21 7.37
N GLU A 185 6.27 -0.91 7.12
CA GLU A 185 5.22 -0.39 6.25
C GLU A 185 5.40 -0.77 4.77
N VAL A 186 6.62 -1.15 4.37
CA VAL A 186 7.00 -1.39 2.98
C VAL A 186 7.70 -2.73 2.82
N LEU A 187 8.58 -3.11 3.74
CA LEU A 187 9.30 -4.37 3.71
C LEU A 187 8.58 -5.44 4.54
N ASP A 188 8.55 -6.66 4.02
CA ASP A 188 8.22 -7.84 4.82
C ASP A 188 9.46 -8.36 5.56
N ALA A 189 9.29 -9.47 6.30
CA ALA A 189 10.36 -10.07 7.09
C ALA A 189 11.55 -10.51 6.22
N THR A 190 11.31 -11.09 5.05
CA THR A 190 12.36 -11.57 4.14
C THR A 190 13.17 -10.42 3.57
N ALA A 191 12.50 -9.36 3.08
CA ALA A 191 13.17 -8.18 2.57
C ALA A 191 13.93 -7.43 3.67
N SER A 192 13.36 -7.36 4.88
CA SER A 192 14.01 -6.75 6.04
C SER A 192 15.31 -7.47 6.41
N ASP A 193 15.26 -8.80 6.50
CA ASP A 193 16.41 -9.63 6.87
C ASP A 193 17.57 -9.46 5.87
N LEU A 194 17.28 -9.35 4.58
CA LEU A 194 18.30 -9.09 3.56
C LEU A 194 19.03 -7.74 3.76
N VAL A 195 18.31 -6.70 4.18
CA VAL A 195 18.91 -5.39 4.49
C VAL A 195 19.77 -5.49 5.75
N LEU A 196 19.24 -6.09 6.82
CA LEU A 196 19.95 -6.25 8.10
C LEU A 196 21.22 -7.10 7.98
N GLN A 197 21.16 -8.21 7.24
CA GLN A 197 22.35 -8.99 6.93
C GLN A 197 23.41 -8.17 6.20
N GLN A 198 22.99 -7.19 5.39
CA GLN A 198 23.93 -6.33 4.68
C GLN A 198 24.58 -5.31 5.61
N GLU A 199 23.84 -4.74 6.57
CA GLU A 199 24.38 -3.89 7.63
C GLU A 199 25.40 -4.64 8.48
N GLN A 200 25.04 -5.83 8.95
CA GLN A 200 25.90 -6.66 9.80
C GLN A 200 27.19 -7.08 9.07
N ARG A 201 27.10 -7.44 7.78
CA ARG A 201 28.27 -7.75 6.96
C ARG A 201 29.23 -6.57 6.80
N ASP A 202 28.72 -5.35 6.89
CA ASP A 202 29.52 -4.13 6.83
C ASP A 202 30.00 -3.66 8.22
N GLY A 203 29.78 -4.47 9.25
CA GLY A 203 30.26 -4.25 10.61
C GLY A 203 29.42 -3.30 11.44
N VAL A 204 28.15 -3.09 11.08
CA VAL A 204 27.18 -2.39 11.94
C VAL A 204 26.78 -3.30 13.10
N ASP A 205 26.79 -2.75 14.31
CA ASP A 205 26.24 -3.43 15.48
C ASP A 205 24.71 -3.25 15.51
N VAL A 206 23.96 -4.27 15.07
CA VAL A 206 22.49 -4.20 14.95
C VAL A 206 21.83 -4.76 16.21
N ARG A 207 21.12 -3.88 16.95
CA ARG A 207 20.36 -4.21 18.16
C ARG A 207 18.87 -4.28 17.86
N LEU A 208 18.39 -5.51 17.67
CA LEU A 208 16.98 -5.79 17.39
C LEU A 208 16.16 -5.86 18.66
N GLU A 209 14.89 -5.47 18.55
CA GLU A 209 13.92 -5.50 19.63
C GLU A 209 14.38 -4.68 20.84
N GLU A 210 15.15 -3.61 20.62
CA GLU A 210 15.63 -2.69 21.64
C GLU A 210 14.99 -1.30 21.52
N GLU A 211 14.81 -0.63 22.65
CA GLU A 211 14.32 0.74 22.74
C GLU A 211 15.23 1.55 23.66
N VAL A 212 15.48 2.82 23.33
CA VAL A 212 16.26 3.71 24.21
C VAL A 212 15.35 4.25 25.31
N VAL A 213 15.77 4.09 26.56
CA VAL A 213 15.02 4.57 27.74
C VAL A 213 15.63 5.82 28.35
N GLU A 214 16.94 6.03 28.18
CA GLU A 214 17.67 7.19 28.66
C GLU A 214 18.89 7.44 27.78
N ILE A 215 19.17 8.71 27.50
CA ILE A 215 20.45 9.16 26.96
C ILE A 215 21.15 9.90 28.09
N PHE A 216 22.40 9.56 28.40
CA PHE A 216 23.15 10.18 29.47
C PHE A 216 24.42 10.86 28.94
N GLY A 217 24.91 11.82 29.70
CA GLY A 217 25.96 12.70 29.27
C GLY A 217 26.83 13.20 30.40
N ASP A 218 28.02 13.65 30.04
CA ASP A 218 28.94 14.37 30.92
C ASP A 218 29.07 15.81 30.41
N GLN A 219 29.11 16.77 31.34
CA GLN A 219 29.21 18.21 31.04
C GLN A 219 28.20 18.75 30.00
N GLY A 220 27.03 18.12 29.88
CA GLY A 220 25.99 18.51 28.93
C GLY A 220 26.11 17.89 27.52
N SER A 221 27.13 17.05 27.30
CA SER A 221 27.35 16.31 26.05
C SER A 221 27.09 14.82 26.23
N VAL A 222 26.55 14.16 25.20
CA VAL A 222 26.26 12.73 25.24
C VAL A 222 27.54 11.90 25.46
N SER A 223 27.43 10.88 26.31
CA SER A 223 28.50 9.90 26.55
C SER A 223 28.01 8.45 26.40
N GLY A 224 26.69 8.25 26.36
CA GLY A 224 26.09 6.95 26.10
C GLY A 224 24.57 6.98 26.22
N LEU A 225 23.98 5.80 26.10
CA LEU A 225 22.55 5.59 26.31
C LEU A 225 22.26 4.26 27.01
N VAL A 226 21.07 4.15 27.58
CA VAL A 226 20.54 2.94 28.20
C VAL A 226 19.41 2.40 27.33
N THR A 227 19.45 1.11 27.04
CA THR A 227 18.37 0.40 26.34
C THR A 227 17.35 -0.16 27.35
N LYS A 228 16.18 -0.57 26.87
CA LYS A 228 15.14 -1.14 27.73
C LYS A 228 15.55 -2.45 28.43
N SER A 229 16.54 -3.18 27.88
CA SER A 229 17.11 -4.36 28.52
C SER A 229 18.10 -4.03 29.64
N GLY A 230 18.38 -2.73 29.86
CA GLY A 230 19.33 -2.25 30.87
C GLY A 230 20.76 -2.18 30.38
N GLU A 231 21.03 -2.50 29.11
CA GLU A 231 22.36 -2.38 28.53
C GLU A 231 22.75 -0.92 28.35
N GLN A 232 24.00 -0.60 28.69
CA GLN A 232 24.59 0.70 28.44
C GLN A 232 25.48 0.66 27.20
N ILE A 233 25.23 1.57 26.28
CA ILE A 233 26.00 1.70 25.03
C ILE A 233 26.70 3.05 25.07
N ALA A 234 28.03 3.05 25.24
CA ALA A 234 28.84 4.26 25.22
C ALA A 234 28.93 4.83 23.80
N CYS A 235 28.69 6.13 23.62
CA CYS A 235 28.75 6.79 22.31
C CYS A 235 28.86 8.31 22.44
N GLU A 236 29.46 8.97 21.45
CA GLU A 236 29.60 10.44 21.41
C GLU A 236 28.57 11.12 20.50
N THR A 237 27.76 10.34 19.77
CA THR A 237 26.68 10.85 18.93
C THR A 237 25.49 9.92 18.92
N VAL A 238 24.28 10.49 19.02
CA VAL A 238 23.02 9.77 18.82
C VAL A 238 22.23 10.44 17.70
N VAL A 239 21.80 9.68 16.71
CA VAL A 239 20.93 10.14 15.63
C VAL A 239 19.55 9.50 15.74
N ILE A 240 18.52 10.32 15.95
CA ILE A 240 17.13 9.92 16.07
C ILE A 240 16.46 10.06 14.69
N ALA A 241 16.16 8.92 14.07
CA ALA A 241 15.58 8.80 12.72
C ALA A 241 14.31 7.92 12.73
N ILE A 242 13.40 8.20 13.69
CA ILE A 242 12.21 7.37 13.99
C ILE A 242 10.94 7.78 13.21
N GLY A 243 11.05 8.67 12.23
CA GLY A 243 9.94 9.11 11.37
C GLY A 243 9.67 10.62 11.44
N ILE A 244 8.50 11.02 10.94
CA ILE A 244 8.07 12.41 10.84
C ILE A 244 6.66 12.61 11.41
N GLU A 245 6.39 13.84 11.84
CA GLU A 245 5.10 14.31 12.33
C GLU A 245 4.66 15.54 11.52
N PRO A 246 3.48 15.52 10.86
CA PRO A 246 2.93 16.71 10.20
C PRO A 246 2.85 17.91 11.14
N ILE A 247 3.23 19.08 10.65
CA ILE A 247 3.15 20.32 11.44
C ILE A 247 1.72 20.87 11.33
N ILE A 248 0.83 20.39 12.20
CA ILE A 248 -0.61 20.67 12.13
C ILE A 248 -1.18 21.41 13.34
N ASP A 249 -0.34 21.79 14.32
CA ASP A 249 -0.80 22.38 15.58
C ASP A 249 -1.64 23.65 15.37
N PHE A 250 -1.11 24.62 14.61
CA PHE A 250 -1.80 25.87 14.29
C PHE A 250 -2.94 25.69 13.27
N ILE A 251 -2.87 24.65 12.44
CA ILE A 251 -3.89 24.32 11.44
C ILE A 251 -5.13 23.76 12.15
N LYS A 252 -4.93 22.81 13.06
CA LYS A 252 -6.00 22.22 13.87
C LYS A 252 -6.67 23.28 14.75
N ALA A 253 -5.88 24.19 15.33
CA ALA A 253 -6.41 25.31 16.13
C ALA A 253 -7.32 26.26 15.32
N SER A 254 -7.17 26.30 13.99
CA SER A 254 -8.00 27.12 13.10
C SER A 254 -9.32 26.48 12.65
N GLY A 255 -9.63 25.27 13.13
CA GLY A 255 -10.87 24.54 12.77
C GLY A 255 -10.79 23.75 11.47
N ILE A 256 -9.62 23.67 10.84
CA ILE A 256 -9.38 22.80 9.68
C ILE A 256 -9.26 21.35 10.18
N ALA A 257 -9.91 20.43 9.47
CA ALA A 257 -10.00 19.03 9.84
C ALA A 257 -8.63 18.34 9.72
N CYS A 258 -8.17 17.78 10.83
CA CYS A 258 -6.91 17.05 10.92
C CYS A 258 -7.11 15.71 11.62
N GLY A 259 -6.41 14.68 11.16
CA GLY A 259 -6.16 13.43 11.87
C GLY A 259 -4.68 13.37 12.30
N ARG A 260 -3.94 12.41 11.73
CA ARG A 260 -2.48 12.37 11.78
C ARG A 260 -1.86 13.51 10.95
N GLY A 261 -2.55 13.95 9.90
CA GLY A 261 -2.21 15.10 9.06
C GLY A 261 -3.47 15.87 8.67
N VAL A 262 -3.34 16.86 7.78
CA VAL A 262 -4.47 17.63 7.23
C VAL A 262 -5.32 16.71 6.35
N ARG A 263 -6.63 16.69 6.59
CA ARG A 263 -7.58 15.93 5.78
C ARG A 263 -7.90 16.68 4.50
N ILE A 264 -7.83 15.95 3.39
CA ILE A 264 -8.16 16.47 2.08
C ILE A 264 -9.09 15.53 1.32
N ASP A 265 -9.86 16.10 0.39
CA ASP A 265 -10.60 15.35 -0.61
C ASP A 265 -9.69 14.89 -1.77
N SER A 266 -10.26 14.19 -2.76
CA SER A 266 -9.52 13.72 -3.94
C SER A 266 -8.94 14.85 -4.82
N ARG A 267 -9.30 16.11 -4.55
CA ARG A 267 -8.87 17.34 -5.23
C ARG A 267 -7.97 18.21 -4.35
N MET A 268 -7.38 17.64 -3.28
CA MET A 268 -6.49 18.35 -2.34
C MET A 268 -7.16 19.51 -1.58
N ARG A 269 -8.49 19.58 -1.54
CA ARG A 269 -9.24 20.61 -0.78
C ARG A 269 -9.40 20.17 0.66
N THR A 270 -9.28 21.11 1.59
CA THR A 270 -9.65 20.88 2.99
C THR A 270 -11.17 21.01 3.17
N ASN A 271 -11.67 20.82 4.39
CA ASN A 271 -13.07 21.10 4.73
C ASN A 271 -13.41 22.60 4.75
N THR A 272 -12.41 23.47 4.59
CA THR A 272 -12.58 24.91 4.63
C THR A 272 -12.39 25.49 3.24
N LEU A 273 -13.32 26.37 2.84
CA LEU A 273 -13.33 27.00 1.52
C LEU A 273 -11.99 27.71 1.25
N ASP A 274 -11.52 27.63 0.02
CA ASP A 274 -10.29 28.25 -0.47
C ASP A 274 -8.99 27.83 0.21
N ILE A 275 -9.02 26.80 1.06
CA ILE A 275 -7.85 26.22 1.71
C ILE A 275 -7.58 24.80 1.19
N TYR A 276 -6.35 24.60 0.71
CA TYR A 276 -5.84 23.37 0.10
C TYR A 276 -4.63 22.86 0.90
N ALA A 277 -4.26 21.59 0.74
CA ALA A 277 -3.05 21.06 1.38
C ALA A 277 -2.31 20.06 0.49
N ALA A 278 -0.99 20.04 0.57
CA ALA A 278 -0.12 19.13 -0.19
C ALA A 278 1.21 18.82 0.52
N GLY A 279 1.82 17.69 0.18
CA GLY A 279 3.09 17.22 0.74
C GLY A 279 2.93 16.54 2.10
N ASP A 280 4.03 16.45 2.84
CA ASP A 280 4.12 15.72 4.12
C ASP A 280 3.16 16.23 5.22
N VAL A 281 2.44 17.34 5.01
CA VAL A 281 1.45 17.85 5.96
C VAL A 281 0.10 17.11 5.87
N VAL A 282 -0.16 16.47 4.73
CA VAL A 282 -1.44 15.83 4.42
C VAL A 282 -1.48 14.39 4.94
N GLU A 283 -2.65 13.98 5.44
CA GLU A 283 -2.96 12.56 5.57
C GLU A 283 -3.72 12.03 4.35
N THR A 284 -3.29 10.88 3.86
CA THR A 284 -3.87 10.20 2.70
C THR A 284 -4.43 8.86 3.14
N THR A 285 -5.60 8.50 2.63
CA THR A 285 -6.19 7.17 2.88
C THR A 285 -5.99 6.30 1.65
N ASP A 286 -5.38 5.14 1.86
CA ASP A 286 -5.26 4.12 0.83
C ASP A 286 -6.64 3.50 0.57
N GLN A 287 -7.14 3.60 -0.67
CA GLN A 287 -8.50 3.18 -1.01
C GLN A 287 -8.72 1.67 -0.91
N LEU A 288 -7.65 0.87 -1.06
CA LEU A 288 -7.72 -0.58 -1.06
C LEU A 288 -7.74 -1.16 0.36
N THR A 289 -6.99 -0.54 1.28
CA THR A 289 -6.81 -1.02 2.65
C THR A 289 -7.56 -0.18 3.68
N GLY A 290 -8.07 1.00 3.31
CA GLY A 290 -8.69 1.96 4.21
C GLY A 290 -7.71 2.62 5.20
N ARG A 291 -6.40 2.35 5.10
CA ARG A 291 -5.41 2.85 6.05
C ARG A 291 -5.04 4.29 5.74
N THR A 292 -5.12 5.14 6.76
CA THR A 292 -4.66 6.54 6.69
C THR A 292 -3.17 6.65 7.02
N ARG A 293 -2.41 7.39 6.19
CA ARG A 293 -0.96 7.52 6.27
C ARG A 293 -0.49 8.91 5.86
N VAL A 294 0.68 9.29 6.38
CA VAL A 294 1.44 10.47 5.94
C VAL A 294 2.54 9.98 5.01
N LEU A 295 2.58 10.49 3.79
CA LEU A 295 3.55 10.06 2.77
C LEU A 295 4.75 11.00 2.78
N GLY A 296 5.74 10.73 3.64
CA GLY A 296 7.00 11.48 3.73
C GLY A 296 7.96 11.24 2.55
N GLN A 297 7.47 11.40 1.32
CA GLN A 297 8.19 11.04 0.10
C GLN A 297 8.13 12.19 -0.92
N TRP A 298 9.27 12.42 -1.57
CA TRP A 298 9.46 13.52 -2.51
C TRP A 298 8.48 13.50 -3.70
N TYR A 299 8.36 12.35 -4.37
CA TYR A 299 7.54 12.23 -5.58
C TYR A 299 6.03 12.39 -5.30
N PRO A 300 5.45 11.72 -4.28
CA PRO A 300 4.08 12.02 -3.84
C PRO A 300 3.85 13.50 -3.53
N ALA A 301 4.78 14.18 -2.85
CA ALA A 301 4.66 15.60 -2.55
C ALA A 301 4.59 16.48 -3.81
N VAL A 302 5.40 16.18 -4.84
CA VAL A 302 5.33 16.86 -6.16
C VAL A 302 3.97 16.63 -6.83
N GLN A 303 3.46 15.40 -6.79
CA GLN A 303 2.18 15.04 -7.41
C GLN A 303 1.00 15.71 -6.69
N GLN A 304 1.02 15.74 -5.35
CA GLN A 304 0.04 16.46 -4.54
C GLN A 304 0.07 17.95 -4.82
N ALA A 305 1.26 18.55 -4.91
CA ALA A 305 1.41 19.97 -5.23
C ALA A 305 0.84 20.33 -6.60
N ARG A 306 1.08 19.50 -7.63
CA ARG A 306 0.45 19.67 -8.95
C ARG A 306 -1.07 19.64 -8.86
N ALA A 307 -1.63 18.63 -8.18
CA ALA A 307 -3.07 18.48 -8.03
C ALA A 307 -3.70 19.65 -7.25
N ALA A 308 -3.03 20.12 -6.19
CA ALA A 308 -3.47 21.24 -5.38
C ALA A 308 -3.42 22.55 -6.17
N ALA A 309 -2.32 22.83 -6.88
CA ALA A 309 -2.21 24.03 -7.73
C ALA A 309 -3.28 24.06 -8.82
N TYR A 310 -3.50 22.96 -9.54
CA TYR A 310 -4.59 22.89 -10.54
C TYR A 310 -5.97 23.00 -9.90
N SER A 311 -6.17 22.52 -8.67
CA SER A 311 -7.43 22.71 -7.96
C SER A 311 -7.64 24.15 -7.51
N MET A 312 -6.58 24.83 -7.08
CA MET A 312 -6.57 26.26 -6.78
C MET A 312 -6.82 27.14 -8.00
N LEU A 313 -6.55 26.65 -9.21
CA LEU A 313 -6.84 27.34 -10.47
C LEU A 313 -8.18 26.93 -11.10
N ASP A 314 -8.89 25.97 -10.49
CA ASP A 314 -10.06 25.30 -11.08
C ASP A 314 -9.77 24.63 -12.44
N LEU A 315 -8.53 24.20 -12.66
CA LEU A 315 -8.02 23.52 -13.85
C LEU A 315 -7.78 22.02 -13.64
N LEU A 316 -8.01 21.46 -12.45
CA LEU A 316 -7.81 20.02 -12.22
C LEU A 316 -8.86 19.21 -12.99
N ASP A 317 -8.39 18.28 -13.82
CA ASP A 317 -9.23 17.35 -14.58
C ASP A 317 -10.05 16.47 -13.63
N ASN A 318 -11.37 16.43 -13.86
CA ASN A 318 -12.33 15.67 -13.05
C ASN A 318 -12.09 14.15 -13.13
N ASN A 319 -11.43 13.66 -14.18
CA ASN A 319 -11.07 12.24 -14.31
C ASN A 319 -9.74 11.90 -13.65
N THR A 320 -8.96 12.89 -13.21
CA THR A 320 -7.63 12.69 -12.62
C THR A 320 -7.69 12.92 -11.11
N SER A 321 -8.22 11.93 -10.38
CA SER A 321 -8.13 11.92 -8.91
C SER A 321 -6.71 11.58 -8.45
N PHE A 322 -6.24 12.19 -7.37
CA PHE A 322 -5.01 11.74 -6.72
C PHE A 322 -5.17 10.33 -6.15
N GLN A 323 -4.32 9.39 -6.60
CA GLN A 323 -4.34 8.01 -6.16
C GLN A 323 -3.12 7.70 -5.30
N ALA A 324 -3.33 7.61 -3.99
CA ALA A 324 -2.25 7.36 -3.03
C ALA A 324 -1.66 5.93 -3.15
N SER A 325 -2.42 5.00 -3.72
CA SER A 325 -2.16 3.56 -3.70
C SER A 325 -1.26 3.06 -4.84
N THR A 326 -0.81 3.92 -5.77
CA THR A 326 -0.04 3.51 -6.96
C THR A 326 1.36 4.14 -7.02
N PHE A 327 1.84 4.71 -5.91
CA PHE A 327 3.13 5.37 -5.91
C PHE A 327 4.28 4.41 -6.13
N TYR A 328 5.14 4.82 -7.04
CA TYR A 328 6.45 4.23 -7.25
C TYR A 328 7.45 4.96 -6.37
N ASN A 329 8.22 4.19 -5.61
CA ASN A 329 9.32 4.69 -4.81
C ASN A 329 10.54 3.82 -5.06
N ALA A 330 11.69 4.44 -5.33
CA ALA A 330 12.95 3.73 -5.46
C ALA A 330 14.08 4.50 -4.77
N THR A 331 14.93 3.75 -4.09
CA THR A 331 16.14 4.26 -3.41
C THR A 331 17.16 3.12 -3.33
N PHE A 332 18.19 3.31 -2.51
CA PHE A 332 19.09 2.27 -2.05
C PHE A 332 18.81 2.00 -0.58
N LEU A 333 18.70 0.73 -0.22
CA LEU A 333 18.61 0.29 1.17
C LEU A 333 19.90 -0.45 1.48
N TYR A 334 20.88 0.27 2.04
CA TYR A 334 22.18 -0.26 2.41
C TYR A 334 22.87 -1.02 1.27
N GLY A 335 23.14 -0.31 0.16
CA GLY A 335 23.74 -0.89 -1.05
C GLY A 335 22.85 -1.83 -1.87
N LEU A 336 21.59 -2.07 -1.49
CA LEU A 336 20.64 -2.84 -2.29
C LEU A 336 19.72 -1.92 -3.10
N ASP A 337 19.66 -2.13 -4.41
CA ASP A 337 18.69 -1.47 -5.29
C ASP A 337 17.27 -1.79 -4.81
N PHE A 338 16.52 -0.76 -4.42
CA PHE A 338 15.16 -0.92 -3.91
C PHE A 338 14.15 -0.24 -4.83
N ALA A 339 13.01 -0.89 -5.03
CA ALA A 339 11.80 -0.28 -5.56
C ALA A 339 10.55 -0.88 -4.94
N SER A 340 9.55 -0.03 -4.74
CA SER A 340 8.19 -0.42 -4.39
C SER A 340 7.20 0.28 -5.31
N VAL A 341 6.10 -0.39 -5.60
CA VAL A 341 4.92 0.20 -6.24
C VAL A 341 3.70 -0.22 -5.45
N GLY A 342 2.86 0.74 -5.07
CA GLY A 342 1.60 0.46 -4.37
C GLY A 342 1.77 -0.37 -3.10
N ILE A 343 0.87 -1.34 -2.88
CA ILE A 343 0.86 -2.15 -1.66
C ILE A 343 1.93 -3.24 -1.74
N THR A 344 2.89 -3.20 -0.85
CA THR A 344 3.98 -4.19 -0.80
C THR A 344 3.83 -5.22 0.30
N ASN A 345 3.02 -4.94 1.32
CA ASN A 345 2.84 -5.83 2.46
C ASN A 345 1.43 -5.66 3.05
N ALA A 346 0.52 -6.59 2.72
CA ALA A 346 -0.82 -6.64 3.28
C ALA A 346 -1.39 -8.07 3.21
N PRO A 347 -2.17 -8.51 4.22
CA PRO A 347 -2.86 -9.79 4.17
C PRO A 347 -4.02 -9.74 3.15
N GLY A 348 -4.49 -10.92 2.71
CA GLY A 348 -5.66 -11.03 1.83
C GLY A 348 -5.38 -10.81 0.34
N TYR A 349 -4.12 -10.77 -0.06
CA TYR A 349 -3.69 -10.69 -1.46
C TYR A 349 -2.95 -11.96 -1.87
N GLN A 350 -3.07 -12.36 -3.13
CA GLN A 350 -2.26 -13.43 -3.68
C GLN A 350 -0.83 -12.92 -3.88
N GLU A 351 0.15 -13.58 -3.26
CA GLU A 351 1.56 -13.25 -3.46
C GLU A 351 2.16 -14.13 -4.58
N ILE A 352 2.84 -13.50 -5.53
CA ILE A 352 3.78 -14.19 -6.42
C ILE A 352 5.17 -13.73 -6.02
N ILE A 353 6.01 -14.67 -5.60
CA ILE A 353 7.37 -14.40 -5.12
C ILE A 353 8.35 -14.97 -6.14
N ALA A 354 9.33 -14.17 -6.54
CA ALA A 354 10.40 -14.63 -7.41
C ALA A 354 11.26 -15.69 -6.71
N LYS A 355 11.82 -16.63 -7.48
CA LYS A 355 12.80 -17.60 -6.96
C LYS A 355 13.92 -16.86 -6.20
N PRO A 356 14.28 -17.30 -4.97
CA PRO A 356 15.33 -16.67 -4.19
C PRO A 356 16.66 -16.58 -4.96
N ARG A 357 17.32 -15.44 -4.88
CA ARG A 357 18.67 -15.22 -5.42
C ARG A 357 19.51 -14.47 -4.39
N PRO A 358 20.84 -14.65 -4.35
CA PRO A 358 21.70 -13.92 -3.44
C PRO A 358 21.46 -12.41 -3.53
N ARG A 359 21.27 -11.76 -2.38
CA ARG A 359 21.01 -10.31 -2.26
C ARG A 359 19.81 -9.80 -3.07
N MET A 360 18.87 -10.66 -3.45
CA MET A 360 17.75 -10.29 -4.31
C MET A 360 16.43 -10.86 -3.78
N TYR A 361 15.42 -10.01 -3.71
CA TYR A 361 14.06 -10.39 -3.35
C TYR A 361 13.05 -9.60 -4.16
N ARG A 362 12.06 -10.28 -4.74
CA ARG A 362 11.04 -9.66 -5.56
C ARG A 362 9.70 -10.34 -5.34
N LYS A 363 8.64 -9.57 -5.17
CA LYS A 363 7.28 -10.09 -5.11
C LYS A 363 6.26 -9.11 -5.68
N VAL A 364 5.18 -9.64 -6.23
CA VAL A 364 4.00 -8.87 -6.63
C VAL A 364 2.78 -9.36 -5.84
N LEU A 365 1.93 -8.43 -5.44
CA LEU A 365 0.64 -8.71 -4.81
C LEU A 365 -0.47 -8.56 -5.84
N LEU A 366 -1.31 -9.59 -5.96
CA LEU A 366 -2.48 -9.60 -6.82
C LEU A 366 -3.78 -9.60 -6.00
N LYS A 367 -4.77 -8.85 -6.48
CA LYS A 367 -6.17 -8.93 -6.07
C LYS A 367 -6.98 -9.33 -7.29
N ASP A 368 -7.63 -10.49 -7.26
CA ASP A 368 -8.42 -11.01 -8.39
C ASP A 368 -7.64 -11.04 -9.72
N GLY A 369 -6.34 -11.36 -9.63
CA GLY A 369 -5.40 -11.37 -10.74
C GLY A 369 -4.84 -10.02 -11.17
N ILE A 370 -5.35 -8.93 -10.62
CA ILE A 370 -4.89 -7.57 -10.89
C ILE A 370 -3.77 -7.20 -9.92
N PRO A 371 -2.60 -6.73 -10.39
CA PRO A 371 -1.54 -6.31 -9.49
C PRO A 371 -1.97 -5.05 -8.74
N VAL A 372 -1.78 -5.07 -7.43
CA VAL A 372 -2.02 -3.92 -6.53
C VAL A 372 -0.74 -3.39 -5.90
N GLY A 373 0.35 -4.13 -6.03
CA GLY A 373 1.67 -3.64 -5.70
C GLY A 373 2.80 -4.62 -5.90
N MET A 374 4.01 -4.13 -5.76
CA MET A 374 5.26 -4.80 -6.11
C MET A 374 6.36 -4.35 -5.16
N LEU A 375 7.16 -5.28 -4.67
CA LEU A 375 8.36 -5.04 -3.89
C LEU A 375 9.56 -5.65 -4.61
N SER A 376 10.63 -4.88 -4.75
CA SER A 376 11.86 -5.27 -5.43
C SER A 376 13.07 -4.82 -4.62
N LEU A 377 13.95 -5.75 -4.27
CA LEU A 377 15.20 -5.51 -3.55
C LEU A 377 16.35 -6.23 -4.27
N GLY A 378 17.50 -5.57 -4.39
CA GLY A 378 18.69 -6.05 -5.10
C GLY A 378 18.59 -5.97 -6.63
N ASN A 379 17.39 -5.92 -7.19
CA ASN A 379 17.16 -5.68 -8.60
C ASN A 379 15.79 -5.04 -8.78
N ARG A 380 15.77 -3.77 -9.18
CA ARG A 380 14.54 -3.00 -9.44
C ARG A 380 14.15 -2.93 -10.93
N LYS A 381 14.83 -3.67 -11.81
CA LYS A 381 14.47 -3.74 -13.23
C LYS A 381 13.03 -4.25 -13.33
N GLN A 382 12.22 -3.59 -14.15
CA GLN A 382 10.77 -3.81 -14.35
C GLN A 382 9.82 -3.21 -13.30
N ALA A 383 10.27 -2.49 -12.26
CA ALA A 383 9.34 -1.89 -11.28
C ALA A 383 8.27 -0.99 -11.94
N LEU A 384 8.64 -0.20 -12.96
CA LEU A 384 7.70 0.61 -13.73
C LEU A 384 6.78 -0.19 -14.64
N THR A 385 7.24 -1.35 -15.10
CA THR A 385 6.42 -2.26 -15.89
C THR A 385 5.32 -2.84 -15.02
N PHE A 386 5.62 -3.15 -13.76
CA PHE A 386 4.59 -3.47 -12.77
C PHE A 386 3.70 -2.27 -12.48
N LYS A 387 4.26 -1.06 -12.34
CA LYS A 387 3.44 0.16 -12.21
C LYS A 387 2.47 0.33 -13.37
N ARG A 388 2.93 0.10 -14.61
CA ARG A 388 2.10 0.13 -15.82
C ARG A 388 0.94 -0.87 -15.70
N ALA A 389 1.21 -2.10 -15.28
CA ALA A 389 0.18 -3.11 -15.09
C ALA A 389 -0.82 -2.71 -13.96
N ILE A 390 -0.34 -2.10 -12.87
CA ILE A 390 -1.17 -1.62 -11.75
C ILE A 390 -2.06 -0.46 -12.20
N ASP A 391 -1.49 0.56 -12.83
CA ASP A 391 -2.18 1.77 -13.28
C ASP A 391 -3.35 1.43 -14.23
N HIS A 392 -3.13 0.46 -15.11
CA HIS A 392 -4.10 0.03 -16.12
C HIS A 392 -4.89 -1.23 -15.72
N ARG A 393 -4.76 -1.67 -14.46
CA ARG A 393 -5.47 -2.83 -13.90
C ARG A 393 -5.41 -4.06 -14.81
N VAL A 394 -4.22 -4.43 -15.24
CA VAL A 394 -4.01 -5.56 -16.16
C VAL A 394 -4.06 -6.88 -15.41
N ASN A 395 -4.88 -7.84 -15.84
CA ASN A 395 -4.90 -9.17 -15.25
C ASN A 395 -3.60 -9.93 -15.59
N LEU A 396 -2.78 -10.21 -14.57
CA LEU A 396 -1.51 -10.92 -14.70
C LEU A 396 -1.62 -12.44 -14.43
N LEU A 397 -2.79 -12.97 -14.08
CA LEU A 397 -2.97 -14.43 -13.90
C LEU A 397 -2.50 -15.26 -15.11
N PRO A 398 -2.76 -14.86 -16.38
CA PRO A 398 -2.33 -15.64 -17.53
C PRO A 398 -0.81 -15.84 -17.64
N VAL A 399 -0.02 -14.99 -16.97
CA VAL A 399 1.45 -15.02 -16.99
C VAL A 399 2.07 -15.18 -15.60
N ALA A 400 1.25 -15.48 -14.58
CA ALA A 400 1.67 -15.51 -13.18
C ALA A 400 2.85 -16.47 -12.92
N SER A 401 2.83 -17.65 -13.55
CA SER A 401 3.86 -18.70 -13.38
C SER A 401 5.22 -18.35 -13.99
N VAL A 402 5.25 -17.45 -14.97
CA VAL A 402 6.46 -17.06 -15.70
C VAL A 402 6.91 -15.63 -15.41
N LEU A 403 6.17 -14.91 -14.56
CA LEU A 403 6.30 -13.46 -14.34
C LEU A 403 7.71 -13.00 -13.93
N PHE A 404 8.44 -13.86 -13.21
CA PHE A 404 9.81 -13.59 -12.76
C PHE A 404 10.89 -14.44 -13.44
N GLU A 405 10.54 -15.24 -14.45
CA GLU A 405 11.49 -16.02 -15.23
C GLU A 405 12.30 -15.10 -16.15
N ASP A 406 13.61 -15.35 -16.31
CA ASP A 406 14.49 -14.45 -17.05
C ASP A 406 14.13 -14.36 -18.55
N SER A 407 13.52 -15.42 -19.09
CA SER A 407 13.05 -15.52 -20.48
C SER A 407 11.78 -14.70 -20.74
N PHE A 408 10.99 -14.38 -19.71
CA PHE A 408 9.75 -13.64 -19.86
C PHE A 408 9.96 -12.14 -19.66
N LYS A 409 9.45 -11.32 -20.60
CA LYS A 409 9.52 -9.86 -20.55
C LYS A 409 8.12 -9.28 -20.41
N LEU A 410 7.76 -8.87 -19.19
CA LEU A 410 6.45 -8.32 -18.91
C LEU A 410 6.13 -7.10 -19.79
N ASN A 411 7.12 -6.26 -20.08
CA ASN A 411 6.88 -5.06 -20.90
C ASN A 411 6.46 -5.41 -22.33
N GLU A 412 7.14 -6.36 -22.97
CA GLU A 412 6.79 -6.82 -24.32
C GLU A 412 5.42 -7.51 -24.33
N TRP A 413 5.09 -8.24 -23.27
CA TRP A 413 3.76 -8.83 -23.13
C TRP A 413 2.69 -7.74 -23.02
N LEU A 414 2.90 -6.71 -22.19
CA LEU A 414 2.00 -5.55 -22.08
C LEU A 414 1.87 -4.76 -23.39
N ASP A 415 2.96 -4.64 -24.17
CA ASP A 415 2.96 -3.99 -25.48
C ASP A 415 2.07 -4.75 -26.47
N ARG A 416 2.15 -6.09 -26.49
CA ARG A 416 1.26 -6.94 -27.32
C ARG A 416 -0.21 -6.85 -26.91
N GLN A 417 -0.49 -6.54 -25.65
CA GLN A 417 -1.85 -6.30 -25.14
C GLN A 417 -2.34 -4.85 -25.38
N GLY A 418 -1.50 -3.97 -25.96
CA GLY A 418 -1.88 -2.58 -26.22
C GLY A 418 -2.01 -1.71 -24.96
N VAL A 419 -1.41 -2.11 -23.84
CA VAL A 419 -1.52 -1.38 -22.57
C VAL A 419 -0.77 -0.04 -22.68
N PRO A 420 -1.31 1.13 -22.27
CA PRO A 420 -0.57 2.38 -22.36
C PRO A 420 0.65 2.42 -21.42
N PRO A 421 1.59 3.38 -21.57
CA PRO A 421 2.67 3.61 -20.61
C PRO A 421 2.18 3.90 -19.18
N PRO A 422 3.04 3.75 -18.15
CA PRO A 422 2.64 4.04 -16.77
C PRO A 422 2.25 5.52 -16.57
N ILE A 423 1.30 5.76 -15.68
CA ILE A 423 0.81 7.09 -15.30
C ILE A 423 1.79 7.69 -14.29
N LEU A 424 2.52 8.72 -14.72
CA LEU A 424 3.63 9.32 -13.95
C LEU A 424 3.40 10.80 -13.60
N SER A 425 2.27 11.39 -13.98
CA SER A 425 1.99 12.82 -13.82
C SER A 425 0.51 13.05 -13.58
N VAL A 426 0.18 14.07 -12.78
CA VAL A 426 -1.18 14.63 -12.71
C VAL A 426 -1.40 15.51 -13.95
N SER A 427 -2.54 15.36 -14.62
CA SER A 427 -2.89 16.13 -15.82
C SER A 427 -3.86 17.27 -15.49
N ARG A 428 -3.71 18.39 -16.21
CA ARG A 428 -4.68 19.51 -16.20
C ARG A 428 -5.84 19.21 -17.16
N SER A 429 -6.97 19.86 -16.94
CA SER A 429 -8.10 19.90 -17.88
C SER A 429 -7.60 20.36 -19.26
N GLY A 430 -7.92 19.59 -20.31
CA GLY A 430 -7.48 19.86 -21.68
C GLY A 430 -6.18 19.16 -22.12
N ASP A 431 -5.27 18.79 -21.19
CA ASP A 431 -4.08 17.99 -21.56
C ASP A 431 -4.45 16.57 -22.02
N ALA A 432 -5.56 16.03 -21.51
CA ALA A 432 -6.12 14.78 -22.01
C ALA A 432 -6.50 14.89 -23.50
N ALA A 433 -6.91 16.07 -23.97
CA ALA A 433 -7.24 16.32 -25.38
C ALA A 433 -5.98 16.49 -26.25
N LEU A 434 -4.93 17.18 -25.75
CA LEU A 434 -3.64 17.29 -26.46
C LEU A 434 -2.87 15.96 -26.52
N LYS A 435 -2.93 15.13 -25.47
CA LYS A 435 -2.42 13.74 -25.53
C LYS A 435 -3.24 12.90 -26.52
N ARG A 436 -4.57 13.08 -26.59
CA ARG A 436 -5.40 12.48 -27.66
C ARG A 436 -5.03 13.00 -29.05
N ALA A 437 -4.51 14.21 -29.19
CA ALA A 437 -4.10 14.76 -30.49
C ALA A 437 -2.71 14.26 -30.95
N ALA A 438 -1.80 13.93 -30.04
CA ALA A 438 -0.50 13.30 -30.35
C ALA A 438 -0.60 11.81 -30.72
N TYR A 439 -1.79 11.21 -30.53
CA TYR A 439 -2.15 9.86 -30.94
C TYR A 439 -3.39 9.98 -31.83
N PRO A 440 -3.24 10.09 -33.17
CA PRO A 440 -4.31 10.54 -34.06
C PRO A 440 -5.63 9.81 -33.83
N GLU A 441 -6.73 10.55 -33.93
CA GLU A 441 -8.09 10.14 -33.61
C GLU A 441 -8.51 8.84 -34.33
N GLY A 442 -8.22 7.74 -33.64
CA GLY A 442 -8.83 6.42 -33.70
C GLY A 442 -8.79 5.71 -32.33
N MET A 443 -8.13 6.31 -31.34
CA MET A 443 -8.09 5.85 -29.94
C MET A 443 -8.93 6.76 -29.06
N SER A 444 -10.24 6.62 -29.15
CA SER A 444 -11.11 7.06 -28.06
C SER A 444 -10.73 6.28 -26.80
N THR A 445 -10.57 6.98 -25.68
CA THR A 445 -10.28 6.44 -24.35
C THR A 445 -11.46 5.63 -23.86
N ASN A 446 -11.55 4.41 -24.38
CA ASN A 446 -12.23 3.25 -23.86
C ASN A 446 -11.39 2.07 -24.35
N ILE A 447 -10.20 1.86 -23.76
CA ILE A 447 -9.71 0.47 -23.64
C ILE A 447 -10.44 -0.13 -22.45
N VAL A 448 -11.78 -0.17 -22.55
CA VAL A 448 -12.43 -1.46 -22.44
C VAL A 448 -11.72 -2.22 -23.56
N LEU A 449 -10.75 -3.09 -23.24
CA LEU A 449 -10.51 -4.25 -24.10
C LEU A 449 -11.91 -4.67 -24.47
N GLU A 450 -12.32 -4.53 -25.75
CA GLU A 450 -13.65 -4.93 -26.20
C GLU A 450 -13.98 -6.13 -25.35
N GLN A 451 -15.01 -6.01 -24.50
CA GLN A 451 -15.52 -7.19 -23.84
C GLN A 451 -15.99 -8.01 -25.03
N ARG A 452 -15.08 -8.83 -25.56
CA ARG A 452 -15.39 -9.87 -26.52
C ARG A 452 -16.58 -10.50 -25.85
N PRO A 453 -17.75 -10.40 -26.48
CA PRO A 453 -19.00 -10.71 -25.79
C PRO A 453 -18.79 -12.06 -25.14
N LEU A 454 -18.94 -12.14 -23.83
CA LEU A 454 -18.34 -13.18 -22.99
C LEU A 454 -18.56 -14.53 -23.69
N VAL A 455 -17.51 -15.04 -24.35
CA VAL A 455 -17.68 -16.16 -25.28
C VAL A 455 -17.55 -17.42 -24.46
N GLU A 456 -18.67 -18.06 -24.17
CA GLU A 456 -18.67 -19.38 -23.56
C GLU A 456 -18.31 -20.41 -24.64
N ALA A 457 -17.28 -21.20 -24.37
CA ALA A 457 -16.89 -22.32 -25.22
C ALA A 457 -17.40 -23.62 -24.58
N LEU A 458 -18.13 -24.40 -25.36
CA LEU A 458 -18.84 -25.58 -24.91
C LEU A 458 -18.40 -26.77 -25.76
N LEU A 459 -18.28 -27.94 -25.15
CA LEU A 459 -18.40 -29.22 -25.85
C LEU A 459 -19.83 -29.71 -25.69
N VAL A 460 -20.54 -29.84 -26.81
CA VAL A 460 -21.92 -30.30 -26.87
C VAL A 460 -21.96 -31.70 -27.48
N PRO A 461 -22.45 -32.74 -26.78
CA PRO A 461 -22.57 -34.09 -27.36
C PRO A 461 -23.45 -34.07 -28.61
N ILE A 462 -23.02 -34.69 -29.71
CA ILE A 462 -23.80 -34.73 -30.98
C ILE A 462 -24.75 -35.94 -31.02
N ASP A 463 -24.31 -37.07 -30.49
CA ASP A 463 -25.09 -38.31 -30.43
C ASP A 463 -25.46 -38.59 -28.97
N GLN A 464 -26.75 -38.58 -28.65
CA GLN A 464 -27.24 -38.90 -27.31
C GLN A 464 -27.02 -40.38 -27.01
N THR A 465 -25.89 -40.72 -26.41
CA THR A 465 -25.73 -41.98 -25.68
C THR A 465 -26.42 -41.83 -24.32
N PRO A 466 -27.18 -42.84 -23.83
CA PRO A 466 -27.88 -42.75 -22.56
C PRO A 466 -26.87 -42.47 -21.42
N GLY A 467 -26.98 -41.30 -20.78
CA GLY A 467 -26.11 -40.91 -19.65
C GLY A 467 -25.27 -39.65 -19.86
N GLN A 468 -25.20 -39.07 -21.07
CA GLN A 468 -24.53 -37.79 -21.32
C GLN A 468 -25.54 -36.68 -21.67
N SER A 469 -26.16 -36.11 -20.65
CA SER A 469 -27.01 -34.92 -20.80
C SER A 469 -26.36 -33.73 -20.09
N GLY A 470 -25.54 -32.97 -20.82
CA GLY A 470 -25.02 -31.71 -20.33
C GLY A 470 -24.04 -31.07 -21.32
N GLU A 471 -24.30 -29.83 -21.71
CA GLU A 471 -23.28 -29.01 -22.38
C GLU A 471 -22.11 -28.83 -21.39
N MET A 472 -20.88 -29.14 -21.82
CA MET A 472 -19.71 -29.01 -20.95
C MET A 472 -19.00 -27.68 -21.22
N LEU A 473 -18.98 -26.80 -20.22
CA LEU A 473 -18.27 -25.53 -20.30
C LEU A 473 -16.75 -25.76 -20.22
N LEU A 474 -16.03 -25.19 -21.18
CA LEU A 474 -14.57 -25.24 -21.22
C LEU A 474 -13.99 -24.06 -20.46
N SER A 475 -13.02 -24.37 -19.59
CA SER A 475 -12.32 -23.38 -18.79
C SER A 475 -11.20 -22.72 -19.60
N GLN A 476 -11.00 -21.42 -19.38
CA GLN A 476 -9.85 -20.68 -19.90
C GLN A 476 -8.60 -20.82 -19.00
N THR A 477 -8.72 -21.45 -17.83
CA THR A 477 -7.65 -21.54 -16.81
C THR A 477 -7.33 -22.96 -16.36
N LYS A 478 -8.29 -23.90 -16.50
CA LYS A 478 -8.09 -25.32 -16.21
C LYS A 478 -8.04 -26.12 -17.51
N VAL A 479 -7.05 -27.00 -17.62
CA VAL A 479 -7.02 -28.00 -18.71
C VAL A 479 -8.16 -29.00 -18.46
N LEU A 480 -8.97 -29.27 -19.48
CA LEU A 480 -9.95 -30.36 -19.46
C LEU A 480 -9.25 -31.65 -19.89
N THR A 481 -9.20 -32.63 -19.01
CA THR A 481 -8.66 -33.97 -19.27
C THR A 481 -9.78 -34.92 -19.70
N ILE A 482 -9.56 -35.66 -20.79
CA ILE A 482 -10.56 -36.52 -21.44
C ILE A 482 -10.01 -37.95 -21.53
N GLY A 483 -10.81 -38.94 -21.13
CA GLY A 483 -10.42 -40.35 -21.23
C GLY A 483 -11.36 -41.30 -20.50
N ARG A 484 -11.00 -42.59 -20.49
CA ARG A 484 -11.79 -43.66 -19.85
C ARG A 484 -11.39 -43.96 -18.40
N GLN A 485 -10.28 -43.41 -17.91
CA GLN A 485 -9.83 -43.69 -16.54
C GLN A 485 -10.54 -42.82 -15.49
N PRO A 486 -10.83 -43.36 -14.30
CA PRO A 486 -11.27 -42.54 -13.16
C PRO A 486 -10.25 -41.44 -12.85
N GLY A 487 -10.73 -40.22 -12.60
CA GLY A 487 -9.89 -39.05 -12.28
C GLY A 487 -9.63 -38.09 -13.44
N VAL A 488 -10.07 -38.40 -14.66
CA VAL A 488 -10.19 -37.39 -15.73
C VAL A 488 -11.50 -36.61 -15.60
N GLN A 489 -11.53 -35.37 -16.07
CA GLN A 489 -12.69 -34.47 -15.89
C GLN A 489 -13.84 -34.77 -16.84
N LEU A 490 -13.55 -35.22 -18.07
CA LEU A 490 -14.54 -35.77 -18.99
C LEU A 490 -14.30 -37.28 -19.12
N LEU A 491 -14.99 -38.03 -18.26
CA LEU A 491 -14.95 -39.49 -18.26
C LEU A 491 -15.85 -40.03 -19.37
N LEU A 492 -15.25 -40.73 -20.33
CA LEU A 492 -15.94 -41.40 -21.44
C LEU A 492 -15.81 -42.90 -21.24
N ASP A 493 -16.87 -43.55 -20.75
CA ASP A 493 -16.88 -44.99 -20.48
C ASP A 493 -17.18 -45.81 -21.75
N GLU A 494 -16.31 -45.67 -22.73
CA GLU A 494 -16.45 -46.32 -24.03
C GLU A 494 -15.20 -47.14 -24.33
N ALA A 495 -15.35 -48.43 -24.62
CA ALA A 495 -14.21 -49.35 -24.78
C ALA A 495 -13.21 -48.89 -25.86
N THR A 496 -13.67 -48.07 -26.81
CA THR A 496 -12.83 -47.51 -27.88
C THR A 496 -12.07 -46.23 -27.48
N VAL A 497 -12.33 -45.66 -26.31
CA VAL A 497 -11.63 -44.49 -25.76
C VAL A 497 -10.47 -44.93 -24.86
N SER A 498 -9.32 -44.27 -25.03
CA SER A 498 -8.09 -44.56 -24.27
C SER A 498 -8.22 -44.06 -22.82
N ARG A 499 -7.44 -44.66 -21.91
CA ARG A 499 -7.40 -44.27 -20.48
C ARG A 499 -7.17 -42.76 -20.29
N ARG A 500 -6.18 -42.21 -21.01
CA ARG A 500 -6.00 -40.78 -21.24
C ARG A 500 -6.05 -40.57 -22.75
N GLN A 501 -7.12 -39.97 -23.23
CA GLN A 501 -7.39 -39.84 -24.66
C GLN A 501 -6.83 -38.53 -25.21
N ALA A 502 -7.24 -37.42 -24.62
CA ALA A 502 -6.91 -36.08 -25.10
C ALA A 502 -7.05 -35.06 -23.98
N GLU A 503 -6.54 -33.86 -24.21
CA GLU A 503 -6.72 -32.70 -23.33
C GLU A 503 -7.15 -31.48 -24.14
N ILE A 504 -8.02 -30.65 -23.57
CA ILE A 504 -8.36 -29.35 -24.13
C ILE A 504 -7.87 -28.27 -23.19
N SER A 505 -7.05 -27.37 -23.70
CA SER A 505 -6.47 -26.25 -22.97
C SER A 505 -6.76 -24.94 -23.69
N TYR A 506 -6.68 -23.82 -22.97
CA TYR A 506 -6.81 -22.49 -23.56
C TYR A 506 -5.45 -21.79 -23.52
N LEU A 507 -4.88 -21.52 -24.70
CA LEU A 507 -3.57 -20.89 -24.84
C LEU A 507 -3.64 -19.80 -25.92
N ASN A 508 -3.05 -18.63 -25.67
CA ASN A 508 -2.98 -17.51 -26.62
C ASN A 508 -4.34 -17.06 -27.20
N GLY A 509 -5.43 -17.21 -26.45
CA GLY A 509 -6.76 -16.79 -26.90
C GLY A 509 -7.52 -17.84 -27.72
N GLN A 510 -7.02 -19.08 -27.79
CA GLN A 510 -7.57 -20.17 -28.59
C GLN A 510 -7.68 -21.46 -27.78
N TYR A 511 -8.72 -22.26 -28.04
CA TYR A 511 -8.83 -23.60 -27.47
C TYR A 511 -8.03 -24.60 -28.30
N ILE A 512 -7.13 -25.31 -27.65
CA ILE A 512 -6.22 -26.27 -28.28
C ILE A 512 -6.58 -27.66 -27.77
N LEU A 513 -6.94 -28.54 -28.70
CA LEU A 513 -7.10 -29.97 -28.48
C LEU A 513 -5.75 -30.67 -28.68
N HIS A 514 -5.30 -31.42 -27.70
CA HIS A 514 -4.07 -32.22 -27.75
C HIS A 514 -4.42 -33.71 -27.63
N ASP A 515 -4.10 -34.51 -28.65
CA ASP A 515 -4.18 -35.97 -28.55
C ASP A 515 -3.04 -36.50 -27.70
N LEU A 516 -3.30 -37.33 -26.70
CA LEU A 516 -2.27 -37.86 -25.79
C LEU A 516 -1.65 -39.19 -26.26
N GLY A 517 -1.59 -39.41 -27.58
CA GLY A 517 -1.12 -40.67 -28.17
C GLY A 517 -2.18 -41.76 -28.11
N SER A 518 -3.43 -41.41 -28.41
CA SER A 518 -4.56 -42.31 -28.22
C SER A 518 -4.55 -43.52 -29.16
N SER A 519 -4.92 -44.70 -28.65
CA SER A 519 -4.82 -45.96 -29.40
C SER A 519 -5.77 -46.02 -30.60
N ASN A 520 -6.99 -45.51 -30.44
CA ASN A 520 -8.00 -45.47 -31.51
C ASN A 520 -8.11 -44.09 -32.19
N GLY A 521 -7.23 -43.14 -31.85
CA GLY A 521 -7.16 -41.81 -32.44
C GLY A 521 -8.17 -40.81 -31.87
N THR A 522 -7.80 -39.54 -31.98
CA THR A 522 -8.67 -38.37 -31.80
C THR A 522 -8.86 -37.71 -33.16
N PHE A 523 -10.09 -37.33 -33.49
CA PHE A 523 -10.42 -36.81 -34.82
C PHE A 523 -11.11 -35.45 -34.70
N VAL A 524 -10.86 -34.57 -35.67
CA VAL A 524 -11.58 -33.30 -35.83
C VAL A 524 -12.11 -33.26 -37.26
N ASN A 525 -13.43 -33.08 -37.40
CA ASN A 525 -14.13 -33.10 -38.70
C ASN A 525 -13.79 -34.34 -39.53
N ASP A 526 -13.83 -35.51 -38.88
CA ASP A 526 -13.49 -36.84 -39.41
C ASP A 526 -12.03 -37.05 -39.88
N MET A 527 -11.16 -36.03 -39.78
CA MET A 527 -9.73 -36.18 -39.99
C MET A 527 -9.05 -36.63 -38.69
N ARG A 528 -8.24 -37.70 -38.76
CA ARG A 528 -7.46 -38.18 -37.61
C ARG A 528 -6.31 -37.22 -37.33
N LEU A 529 -6.16 -36.78 -36.08
CA LEU A 529 -4.97 -36.06 -35.64
C LEU A 529 -3.79 -37.03 -35.56
N GLU A 530 -2.60 -36.55 -35.94
CA GLU A 530 -1.37 -37.30 -35.73
C GLU A 530 -1.16 -37.54 -34.22
N PRO A 531 -0.64 -38.70 -33.78
CA PRO A 531 -0.43 -38.98 -32.37
C PRO A 531 0.42 -37.89 -31.69
N SER A 532 0.03 -37.45 -30.50
CA SER A 532 0.71 -36.37 -29.74
C SER A 532 0.67 -34.98 -30.40
N SER A 533 -0.09 -34.78 -31.47
CA SER A 533 -0.24 -33.48 -32.14
C SER A 533 -1.37 -32.63 -31.54
N THR A 534 -1.26 -31.31 -31.74
CA THR A 534 -2.23 -30.32 -31.27
C THR A 534 -3.04 -29.74 -32.42
N TYR A 535 -4.31 -29.46 -32.18
CA TYR A 535 -5.23 -28.81 -33.13
C TYR A 535 -5.93 -27.62 -32.48
N ILE A 536 -6.02 -26.49 -33.20
CA ILE A 536 -6.74 -25.30 -32.74
C ILE A 536 -8.23 -25.44 -33.09
N LEU A 537 -9.09 -25.56 -32.07
CA LEU A 537 -10.53 -25.75 -32.24
C LEU A 537 -11.21 -24.48 -32.76
N LYS A 538 -12.03 -24.64 -33.81
CA LYS A 538 -12.89 -23.63 -34.42
C LYS A 538 -14.35 -23.94 -34.11
N THR A 539 -15.17 -22.91 -34.00
CA THR A 539 -16.61 -23.10 -33.72
C THR A 539 -17.26 -24.00 -34.78
N ARG A 540 -18.12 -24.91 -34.33
CA ARG A 540 -18.75 -26.02 -35.08
C ARG A 540 -17.83 -27.18 -35.45
N ASP A 541 -16.57 -27.20 -35.02
CA ASP A 541 -15.74 -28.38 -35.18
C ASP A 541 -16.37 -29.58 -34.47
N ILE A 542 -16.41 -30.71 -35.17
CA ILE A 542 -16.87 -31.98 -34.62
C ILE A 542 -15.64 -32.75 -34.15
N VAL A 543 -15.48 -32.87 -32.84
CA VAL A 543 -14.41 -33.63 -32.21
C VAL A 543 -14.90 -35.03 -31.89
N ARG A 544 -14.17 -36.05 -32.36
CA ARG A 544 -14.48 -37.46 -32.07
C ARG A 544 -13.36 -38.13 -31.29
N PHE A 545 -13.73 -38.76 -30.19
CA PHE A 545 -12.85 -39.54 -29.33
C PHE A 545 -13.17 -41.04 -29.49
N GLY A 546 -12.17 -41.85 -29.85
CA GLY A 546 -12.42 -43.25 -30.17
C GLY A 546 -13.31 -43.42 -31.41
N LYS A 547 -14.11 -44.49 -31.49
CA LYS A 547 -14.89 -44.79 -32.70
C LYS A 547 -16.24 -44.08 -32.78
N VAL A 548 -16.86 -43.77 -31.63
CA VAL A 548 -18.28 -43.40 -31.59
C VAL A 548 -18.60 -42.09 -30.85
N VAL A 549 -17.73 -41.58 -29.98
CA VAL A 549 -18.08 -40.43 -29.13
C VAL A 549 -17.78 -39.12 -29.85
N LYS A 550 -18.82 -38.36 -30.21
CA LYS A 550 -18.72 -37.09 -30.94
C LYS A 550 -19.24 -35.91 -30.12
N PHE A 551 -18.49 -34.81 -30.14
CA PHE A 551 -18.86 -33.52 -29.58
C PHE A 551 -18.75 -32.42 -30.62
N SER A 552 -19.66 -31.46 -30.60
CA SER A 552 -19.53 -30.20 -31.32
C SER A 552 -18.91 -29.16 -30.39
N PHE A 553 -17.82 -28.53 -30.83
CA PHE A 553 -17.26 -27.38 -30.14
C PHE A 553 -18.00 -26.12 -30.55
N VAL A 554 -18.66 -25.45 -29.60
CA VAL A 554 -19.49 -24.27 -29.86
C VAL A 554 -18.99 -23.09 -29.04
N MET A 555 -18.90 -21.91 -29.65
CA MET A 555 -18.60 -20.65 -28.99
C MET A 555 -19.83 -19.74 -29.12
N ARG A 556 -20.43 -19.31 -28.00
CA ARG A 556 -21.63 -18.45 -27.98
C ARG A 556 -21.33 -17.09 -27.36
N SER A 557 -21.85 -16.03 -27.97
CA SER A 557 -21.77 -14.64 -27.52
C SER A 557 -22.88 -14.35 -26.49
N ILE A 558 -22.55 -13.75 -25.34
CA ILE A 558 -23.53 -13.32 -24.33
C ILE A 558 -23.78 -11.81 -24.48
N ASP A 559 -24.98 -11.43 -24.94
CA ASP A 559 -25.40 -10.01 -25.06
C ASP A 559 -26.13 -9.52 -23.79
N LYS A 560 -25.77 -8.31 -23.34
CA LYS A 560 -26.40 -7.59 -22.21
C LYS A 560 -27.03 -6.28 -22.70
N GLN A 561 -28.36 -6.25 -22.89
CA GLN A 561 -29.31 -5.09 -22.91
C GLN A 561 -30.57 -5.52 -23.70
N ALA A 562 -31.84 -5.16 -23.44
CA ALA A 562 -32.57 -4.39 -22.45
C ALA A 562 -34.08 -4.72 -22.62
N LYS A 563 -34.91 -4.67 -21.57
CA LYS A 563 -36.37 -4.46 -21.70
C LYS A 563 -36.84 -3.46 -20.64
N LYS A 564 -37.25 -2.27 -21.10
CA LYS A 564 -37.96 -1.22 -20.34
C LYS A 564 -39.45 -1.57 -20.23
N ILE A 565 -40.06 -1.35 -19.07
CA ILE A 565 -41.52 -1.15 -18.89
C ILE A 565 -41.72 0.00 -17.87
N PRO A 566 -42.77 0.85 -18.01
CA PRO A 566 -42.86 2.18 -17.41
C PRO A 566 -43.42 2.21 -15.98
N GLU A 567 -43.21 3.36 -15.32
CA GLU A 567 -43.56 3.72 -13.95
C GLU A 567 -45.08 3.81 -13.67
N GLY A 568 -45.47 3.51 -12.42
CA GLY A 568 -46.80 3.80 -11.86
C GLY A 568 -47.04 3.35 -10.40
N SER A 569 -46.58 4.16 -9.42
CA SER A 569 -47.14 4.38 -8.05
C SER A 569 -47.07 3.24 -6.98
N PRO A 570 -47.30 3.49 -5.66
CA PRO A 570 -46.30 3.88 -4.65
C PRO A 570 -46.17 2.97 -3.38
N SER A 571 -45.02 3.05 -2.69
CA SER A 571 -44.69 2.62 -1.29
C SER A 571 -44.68 1.09 -1.01
N LEU A 572 -43.73 0.49 -0.28
CA LEU A 572 -43.12 0.85 1.02
C LEU A 572 -41.58 0.72 1.03
N ALA A 573 -40.95 1.48 1.91
CA ALA A 573 -39.51 1.60 2.06
C ALA A 573 -38.83 0.34 2.68
N GLY A 574 -37.63 0.02 2.18
CA GLY A 574 -36.51 -0.18 3.09
C GLY A 574 -35.84 -1.55 3.22
N ILE A 575 -35.90 -2.45 2.23
CA ILE A 575 -34.94 -3.58 2.11
C ILE A 575 -34.77 -3.91 0.62
N PRO A 576 -33.55 -4.00 0.04
CA PRO A 576 -33.40 -4.58 -1.29
C PRO A 576 -33.67 -6.10 -1.21
N GLU A 577 -34.70 -6.57 -1.91
CA GLU A 577 -34.92 -8.00 -2.15
C GLU A 577 -33.67 -8.62 -2.80
N MET A 578 -32.99 -9.52 -2.09
CA MET A 578 -32.12 -10.51 -2.72
C MET A 578 -33.01 -11.63 -3.28
N GLN A 579 -33.15 -11.71 -4.60
CA GLN A 579 -33.75 -12.87 -5.24
C GLN A 579 -32.87 -14.11 -4.99
N GLU A 580 -33.48 -15.21 -4.55
CA GLU A 580 -32.85 -16.48 -4.17
C GLU A 580 -31.95 -17.13 -5.25
N ALA A 581 -31.95 -16.61 -6.48
CA ALA A 581 -31.17 -17.15 -7.60
C ALA A 581 -29.69 -16.69 -7.64
N ASP A 582 -29.30 -15.62 -6.94
CA ASP A 582 -27.90 -15.12 -6.95
C ASP A 582 -27.06 -15.59 -5.77
N ALA A 583 -27.66 -16.21 -4.76
CA ALA A 583 -26.97 -16.62 -3.54
C ALA A 583 -26.20 -17.95 -3.69
N GLY A 584 -26.54 -18.77 -4.69
CA GLY A 584 -25.88 -20.06 -4.97
C GLY A 584 -24.54 -19.96 -5.70
N LYS A 585 -24.11 -18.78 -6.15
CA LYS A 585 -22.89 -18.60 -6.97
C LYS A 585 -21.60 -18.35 -6.19
N LEU A 586 -21.67 -18.10 -4.88
CA LEU A 586 -20.51 -17.73 -4.04
C LEU A 586 -20.08 -18.77 -3.01
N GLY A 587 -20.82 -19.87 -2.82
CA GLY A 587 -20.42 -20.93 -1.89
C GLY A 587 -20.36 -20.50 -0.41
N GLN A 588 -21.14 -19.48 0.00
CA GLN A 588 -21.23 -19.00 1.39
C GLN A 588 -22.64 -19.23 1.99
N PRO A 589 -22.76 -19.39 3.33
CA PRO A 589 -24.05 -19.41 4.05
C PRO A 589 -24.86 -18.13 3.83
N VAL A 590 -26.17 -18.25 3.58
CA VAL A 590 -27.07 -17.13 3.26
C VAL A 590 -28.18 -17.06 4.31
N LEU A 591 -28.23 -15.96 5.08
CA LEU A 591 -29.33 -15.69 6.00
C LEU A 591 -30.51 -15.12 5.22
N LYS A 592 -31.63 -15.83 5.22
CA LYS A 592 -32.87 -15.41 4.56
C LYS A 592 -33.61 -14.37 5.41
N LEU A 593 -34.52 -13.64 4.75
CA LEU A 593 -35.37 -12.61 5.36
C LEU A 593 -36.27 -13.15 6.49
N ASP A 594 -36.63 -14.43 6.45
CA ASP A 594 -37.40 -15.11 7.50
C ASP A 594 -36.54 -15.56 8.71
N GLY A 595 -35.23 -15.27 8.68
CA GLY A 595 -34.25 -15.65 9.71
C GLY A 595 -33.69 -17.06 9.56
N SER A 596 -34.10 -17.83 8.54
CA SER A 596 -33.52 -19.16 8.26
C SER A 596 -32.17 -19.05 7.53
N LEU A 597 -31.27 -20.02 7.73
CA LEU A 597 -29.92 -20.02 7.14
C LEU A 597 -29.80 -21.10 6.07
N LEU A 598 -29.59 -20.72 4.81
CA LEU A 598 -29.31 -21.64 3.71
C LEU A 598 -27.80 -21.88 3.59
N LEU A 599 -27.38 -23.13 3.72
CA LEU A 599 -25.98 -23.52 3.57
C LEU A 599 -25.71 -24.01 2.13
N PRO A 600 -24.57 -23.68 1.52
CA PRO A 600 -24.17 -24.25 0.24
C PRO A 600 -24.12 -25.79 0.34
N GLY A 601 -24.73 -26.48 -0.63
CA GLY A 601 -24.79 -27.95 -0.63
C GLY A 601 -25.82 -28.58 0.31
N ALA A 602 -26.46 -27.82 1.20
CA ALA A 602 -27.56 -28.33 2.03
C ALA A 602 -28.88 -28.34 1.27
N LYS A 603 -29.62 -29.45 1.36
CA LYS A 603 -30.96 -29.60 0.74
C LYS A 603 -32.06 -28.82 1.49
N MET A 604 -31.80 -28.41 2.73
CA MET A 604 -32.73 -27.67 3.60
C MET A 604 -32.04 -26.51 4.30
N SER A 605 -32.76 -25.41 4.53
CA SER A 605 -32.31 -24.30 5.38
C SER A 605 -32.47 -24.64 6.86
N LEU A 606 -31.58 -24.13 7.71
CA LEU A 606 -31.72 -24.19 9.16
C LEU A 606 -32.84 -23.24 9.61
N PRO A 607 -33.83 -23.69 10.41
CA PRO A 607 -34.93 -22.86 10.87
C PRO A 607 -34.46 -21.66 11.70
N ALA A 608 -35.17 -20.53 11.61
CA ALA A 608 -34.83 -19.29 12.31
C ALA A 608 -34.67 -19.45 13.83
N GLY A 609 -35.45 -20.35 14.46
CA GLY A 609 -35.32 -20.67 15.88
C GLY A 609 -33.99 -21.32 16.25
N VAL A 610 -33.40 -22.13 15.36
CA VAL A 610 -32.07 -22.72 15.54
C VAL A 610 -30.98 -21.69 15.28
N VAL A 611 -31.14 -20.88 14.23
CA VAL A 611 -30.19 -19.78 13.90
C VAL A 611 -30.14 -18.74 15.02
N ALA A 612 -31.25 -18.47 15.70
CA ALA A 612 -31.30 -17.57 16.85
C ALA A 612 -30.44 -18.03 18.03
N THR A 613 -30.15 -19.33 18.16
CA THR A 613 -29.25 -19.86 19.22
C THR A 613 -27.78 -19.48 18.99
N PHE A 614 -27.39 -19.06 17.78
CA PHE A 614 -26.03 -18.64 17.43
C PHE A 614 -25.68 -17.22 17.88
N LYS A 615 -26.63 -16.50 18.47
CA LYS A 615 -26.40 -15.13 18.99
C LYS A 615 -25.46 -15.13 20.20
N GLU A 616 -25.47 -16.20 20.99
CA GLU A 616 -24.71 -16.28 22.25
C GLU A 616 -23.40 -17.08 22.09
N SER A 617 -23.29 -17.96 21.09
CA SER A 617 -22.12 -18.82 20.88
C SER A 617 -21.93 -19.17 19.40
N ALA A 618 -20.67 -19.32 18.96
CA ALA A 618 -20.36 -19.80 17.62
C ALA A 618 -20.79 -21.27 17.46
N ALA A 619 -20.96 -21.74 16.23
CA ALA A 619 -21.40 -23.10 15.95
C ALA A 619 -20.62 -23.73 14.78
N PHE A 620 -20.45 -25.05 14.85
CA PHE A 620 -20.21 -25.86 13.66
C PHE A 620 -21.51 -26.49 13.19
N ILE A 621 -21.76 -26.40 11.90
CA ILE A 621 -22.89 -27.07 11.25
C ILE A 621 -22.33 -28.16 10.35
N VAL A 622 -22.65 -29.41 10.66
CA VAL A 622 -22.16 -30.58 9.91
C VAL A 622 -23.16 -30.93 8.83
N LEU A 623 -22.68 -31.02 7.59
CA LEU A 623 -23.38 -31.64 6.48
C LEU A 623 -22.87 -33.08 6.34
N THR A 624 -23.75 -34.05 6.63
CA THR A 624 -23.48 -35.47 6.42
C THR A 624 -24.02 -35.89 5.06
N GLU A 625 -23.15 -36.37 4.17
CA GLU A 625 -23.57 -37.11 2.98
C GLU A 625 -23.78 -38.58 3.38
N ASP A 626 -25.00 -38.96 3.75
CA ASP A 626 -25.29 -40.38 4.01
C ASP A 626 -25.46 -41.09 2.67
N THR A 627 -24.57 -42.03 2.37
CA THR A 627 -24.52 -42.76 1.09
C THR A 627 -25.45 -43.97 1.05
N THR A 628 -26.30 -44.16 2.06
CA THR A 628 -27.27 -45.25 2.07
C THR A 628 -28.60 -44.82 2.69
N GLN A 629 -29.65 -44.85 1.86
CA GLN A 629 -31.09 -44.64 2.14
C GLN A 629 -31.65 -43.22 1.98
N GLU A 630 -32.79 -43.17 1.28
CA GLU A 630 -33.66 -42.01 1.07
C GLU A 630 -33.97 -41.32 2.41
N GLY A 631 -33.48 -40.09 2.61
CA GLY A 631 -33.72 -39.37 3.84
C GLY A 631 -33.22 -37.94 3.82
N ASN A 632 -34.15 -36.99 3.83
CA ASN A 632 -33.94 -35.56 3.98
C ASN A 632 -33.50 -35.24 5.43
N ARG A 633 -32.25 -35.56 5.81
CA ARG A 633 -31.76 -35.30 7.18
C ARG A 633 -31.36 -33.82 7.33
N PRO A 634 -31.83 -33.11 8.37
CA PRO A 634 -31.47 -31.72 8.61
C PRO A 634 -30.00 -31.59 9.03
N PRO A 635 -29.32 -30.47 8.71
CA PRO A 635 -27.97 -30.20 9.18
C PRO A 635 -27.87 -30.31 10.70
N ILE A 636 -26.81 -30.96 11.20
CA ILE A 636 -26.59 -31.13 12.64
C ILE A 636 -25.76 -29.96 13.15
N VAL A 637 -26.16 -29.38 14.28
CA VAL A 637 -25.56 -28.17 14.85
C VAL A 637 -24.85 -28.50 16.15
N PHE A 638 -23.60 -28.08 16.27
CA PHE A 638 -22.79 -28.17 17.49
C PHE A 638 -22.40 -26.77 17.94
N LEU A 639 -22.92 -26.34 19.09
CA LEU A 639 -22.53 -25.06 19.69
C LEU A 639 -21.14 -25.19 20.31
N LEU A 640 -20.29 -24.21 20.01
CA LEU A 640 -18.92 -24.14 20.51
C LEU A 640 -18.87 -23.39 21.83
N ASN A 641 -18.23 -24.02 22.82
CA ASN A 641 -18.05 -23.44 24.14
C ASN A 641 -16.73 -22.66 24.21
N ASN A 642 -16.78 -21.40 24.65
CA ASN A 642 -15.61 -20.53 24.75
C ASN A 642 -14.57 -21.01 25.79
N GLU A 643 -14.98 -21.83 26.77
CA GLU A 643 -14.15 -22.26 27.91
C GLU A 643 -13.67 -23.72 27.79
N LYS A 644 -14.15 -24.47 26.79
CA LYS A 644 -13.84 -25.89 26.61
C LYS A 644 -13.18 -26.13 25.26
N ARG A 645 -12.13 -26.96 25.23
CA ARG A 645 -11.61 -27.52 23.97
C ARG A 645 -12.51 -28.67 23.53
N MET A 646 -12.91 -28.67 22.27
CA MET A 646 -13.82 -29.66 21.70
C MET A 646 -13.08 -30.53 20.70
N LEU A 647 -13.19 -31.85 20.86
CA LEU A 647 -12.54 -32.83 20.00
C LEU A 647 -13.50 -33.31 18.91
N LEU A 648 -12.98 -33.43 17.68
CA LEU A 648 -13.70 -33.88 16.50
C LEU A 648 -13.08 -35.18 16.00
N GLY A 649 -13.89 -36.20 15.73
CA GLY A 649 -13.42 -37.48 15.23
C GLY A 649 -14.49 -38.56 15.18
N ARG A 650 -14.13 -39.75 14.69
CA ARG A 650 -15.07 -40.89 14.54
C ARG A 650 -15.15 -41.83 15.75
N GLU A 651 -14.42 -41.54 16.82
CA GLU A 651 -14.45 -42.34 18.05
C GLU A 651 -15.69 -41.98 18.89
N GLU A 652 -16.30 -42.98 19.51
CA GLU A 652 -17.46 -42.79 20.38
C GLU A 652 -17.06 -41.95 21.60
N GLY A 653 -17.83 -40.90 21.91
CA GLY A 653 -17.54 -39.96 22.99
C GLY A 653 -16.72 -38.73 22.63
N MET A 654 -16.50 -38.44 21.34
CA MET A 654 -16.00 -37.14 20.88
C MET A 654 -17.06 -36.04 21.06
N ASP A 655 -16.63 -34.79 21.30
CA ASP A 655 -17.55 -33.65 21.44
C ASP A 655 -18.32 -33.37 20.14
N ILE A 656 -17.71 -33.66 18.98
CA ILE A 656 -18.35 -33.72 17.67
C ILE A 656 -17.98 -35.05 17.02
N GLU A 657 -18.90 -36.01 17.15
CA GLU A 657 -18.74 -37.35 16.57
C GLU A 657 -19.09 -37.34 15.07
N LEU A 658 -18.16 -37.77 14.23
CA LEU A 658 -18.29 -37.78 12.78
C LEU A 658 -18.24 -39.23 12.27
N ALA A 659 -19.39 -39.75 11.84
CA ALA A 659 -19.57 -41.13 11.39
C ALA A 659 -19.06 -41.36 9.95
N ASP A 660 -17.80 -41.03 9.68
CA ASP A 660 -17.15 -41.23 8.38
C ASP A 660 -15.90 -42.12 8.55
N PRO A 661 -15.80 -43.26 7.83
CA PRO A 661 -14.64 -44.15 7.90
C PRO A 661 -13.29 -43.50 7.56
N VAL A 662 -13.30 -42.42 6.76
CA VAL A 662 -12.13 -41.65 6.32
C VAL A 662 -11.69 -40.64 7.38
N VAL A 663 -12.53 -40.34 8.37
CA VAL A 663 -12.18 -39.49 9.51
C VAL A 663 -11.36 -40.32 10.53
N SER A 664 -10.25 -39.76 11.02
CA SER A 664 -9.47 -40.40 12.11
C SER A 664 -10.26 -40.43 13.43
N ARG A 665 -9.97 -41.42 14.30
CA ARG A 665 -10.62 -41.57 15.61
C ARG A 665 -10.64 -40.27 16.41
N ARG A 666 -9.49 -39.59 16.46
CA ARG A 666 -9.31 -38.22 16.93
C ARG A 666 -8.68 -37.43 15.79
N HIS A 667 -9.47 -36.61 15.10
CA HIS A 667 -9.06 -35.99 13.84
C HIS A 667 -8.59 -34.55 14.05
N ALA A 668 -9.41 -33.74 14.71
CA ALA A 668 -9.14 -32.32 14.91
C ALA A 668 -9.55 -31.88 16.31
N GLU A 669 -9.01 -30.75 16.75
CA GLU A 669 -9.45 -30.06 17.96
C GLU A 669 -9.81 -28.63 17.62
N VAL A 670 -10.92 -28.16 18.19
CA VAL A 670 -11.34 -26.76 18.16
C VAL A 670 -11.21 -26.18 19.57
N PHE A 671 -10.61 -25.00 19.68
CA PHE A 671 -10.34 -24.35 20.95
C PHE A 671 -10.35 -22.83 20.83
N THR A 672 -10.60 -22.14 21.94
CA THR A 672 -10.56 -20.67 21.99
C THR A 672 -9.13 -20.16 22.18
N GLY A 673 -8.73 -19.18 21.38
CA GLY A 673 -7.47 -18.43 21.49
C GLY A 673 -7.71 -16.92 21.68
N PRO A 674 -6.64 -16.10 21.70
CA PRO A 674 -6.72 -14.67 22.06
C PRO A 674 -7.63 -13.81 21.18
N THR A 675 -7.97 -14.29 19.97
CA THR A 675 -8.73 -13.54 18.98
C THR A 675 -9.97 -14.27 18.45
N GLY A 676 -10.35 -15.41 19.03
CA GLY A 676 -11.50 -16.21 18.58
C GLY A 676 -11.23 -17.72 18.60
N PHE A 677 -12.03 -18.49 17.85
CA PHE A 677 -11.89 -19.94 17.75
C PHE A 677 -10.79 -20.33 16.75
N TYR A 678 -10.05 -21.39 17.09
CA TYR A 678 -9.04 -22.00 16.24
C TYR A 678 -9.35 -23.48 16.07
N ILE A 679 -9.01 -24.02 14.90
CA ILE A 679 -9.01 -25.46 14.64
C ILE A 679 -7.58 -25.92 14.34
N ARG A 680 -7.21 -27.12 14.81
CA ARG A 680 -5.95 -27.75 14.45
C ARG A 680 -6.13 -29.23 14.15
N ASP A 681 -5.29 -29.72 13.26
CA ASP A 681 -5.13 -31.15 13.00
C ASP A 681 -4.41 -31.84 14.17
N LEU A 682 -4.91 -32.98 14.62
CA LEU A 682 -4.30 -33.79 15.69
C LEU A 682 -3.41 -34.91 15.14
N GLY A 683 -2.87 -34.73 13.93
CA GLY A 683 -2.08 -35.75 13.23
C GLY A 683 -2.98 -36.78 12.54
N SER A 684 -4.11 -36.34 12.00
CA SER A 684 -5.04 -37.17 11.26
C SER A 684 -4.41 -37.74 9.98
N SER A 685 -4.93 -38.87 9.52
CA SER A 685 -4.42 -39.57 8.34
C SER A 685 -4.64 -38.77 7.05
N ASN A 686 -5.73 -38.02 6.97
CA ASN A 686 -6.15 -37.31 5.76
C ASN A 686 -6.05 -35.78 5.87
N GLY A 687 -5.67 -35.27 7.05
CA GLY A 687 -5.50 -33.85 7.30
C GLY A 687 -6.81 -33.10 7.48
N VAL A 688 -6.71 -31.94 8.12
CA VAL A 688 -7.81 -30.97 8.20
C VAL A 688 -7.68 -30.01 7.03
N MET A 689 -8.75 -29.82 6.26
CA MET A 689 -8.82 -28.81 5.20
C MET A 689 -9.74 -27.68 5.63
N VAL A 690 -9.30 -26.43 5.51
CA VAL A 690 -10.15 -25.24 5.67
C VAL A 690 -10.13 -24.49 4.35
N ASN A 691 -11.31 -24.18 3.81
CA ASN A 691 -11.45 -23.48 2.53
C ASN A 691 -10.73 -24.19 1.36
N GLN A 692 -10.82 -25.52 1.28
CA GLN A 692 -10.10 -26.42 0.33
C GLN A 692 -8.56 -26.43 0.46
N THR A 693 -8.01 -25.84 1.52
CA THR A 693 -6.57 -25.82 1.80
C THR A 693 -6.26 -26.63 3.06
N ARG A 694 -5.31 -27.56 2.98
CA ARG A 694 -4.86 -28.32 4.16
C ARG A 694 -4.15 -27.40 5.14
N ILE A 695 -4.47 -27.52 6.43
CA ILE A 695 -3.82 -26.75 7.49
C ILE A 695 -2.73 -27.60 8.15
N ASP A 696 -1.55 -27.00 8.36
CA ASP A 696 -0.42 -27.66 9.02
C ASP A 696 -0.12 -27.07 10.42
N ASN A 697 -0.84 -26.01 10.79
CA ASN A 697 -0.76 -25.30 12.08
C ASN A 697 -2.18 -24.89 12.52
N PRO A 698 -2.39 -24.50 13.79
CA PRO A 698 -3.70 -24.01 14.23
C PRO A 698 -4.20 -22.84 13.38
N TYR A 699 -5.36 -23.02 12.77
CA TYR A 699 -6.01 -22.08 11.86
C TYR A 699 -7.10 -21.31 12.60
N ARG A 700 -7.11 -19.98 12.49
CA ARG A 700 -8.15 -19.14 13.10
C ARG A 700 -9.43 -19.19 12.26
N LEU A 701 -10.51 -19.71 12.85
CA LEU A 701 -11.81 -19.81 12.20
C LEU A 701 -12.46 -18.43 12.08
N SER A 702 -13.04 -18.17 10.92
CA SER A 702 -13.80 -16.98 10.55
C SER A 702 -15.19 -17.38 10.07
N HIS A 703 -16.19 -16.52 10.33
CA HIS A 703 -17.56 -16.80 9.91
C HIS A 703 -17.61 -17.16 8.41
N GLY A 704 -18.26 -18.29 8.10
CA GLY A 704 -18.40 -18.79 6.74
C GLY A 704 -17.30 -19.77 6.30
N ASP A 705 -16.27 -20.02 7.12
CA ASP A 705 -15.25 -21.01 6.81
C ASP A 705 -15.85 -22.41 6.68
N HIS A 706 -15.44 -23.14 5.64
CA HIS A 706 -15.76 -24.55 5.48
C HIS A 706 -14.57 -25.43 5.86
N VAL A 707 -14.80 -26.34 6.78
CA VAL A 707 -13.83 -27.31 7.28
C VAL A 707 -14.21 -28.68 6.72
N SER A 708 -13.27 -29.36 6.06
CA SER A 708 -13.44 -30.73 5.58
C SER A 708 -12.54 -31.68 6.36
N LEU A 709 -13.16 -32.73 6.92
CA LEU A 709 -12.52 -33.83 7.64
C LEU A 709 -12.97 -35.13 6.97
N GLY A 710 -12.10 -35.79 6.19
CA GLY A 710 -12.55 -36.90 5.34
C GLY A 710 -13.61 -36.44 4.33
N GLY A 711 -14.74 -37.15 4.25
CA GLY A 711 -15.93 -36.76 3.47
C GLY A 711 -16.92 -35.86 4.23
N CYS A 712 -16.68 -35.57 5.51
CA CYS A 712 -17.53 -34.68 6.29
C CYS A 712 -17.20 -33.20 6.01
N MET A 713 -18.22 -32.39 5.77
CA MET A 713 -18.10 -30.93 5.61
C MET A 713 -18.78 -30.20 6.76
N LEU A 714 -18.06 -29.28 7.40
CA LEU A 714 -18.53 -28.49 8.52
C LEU A 714 -18.45 -27.00 8.17
N TYR A 715 -19.49 -26.24 8.47
CA TYR A 715 -19.49 -24.78 8.34
C TYR A 715 -19.33 -24.13 9.71
N PHE A 716 -18.35 -23.23 9.83
CA PHE A 716 -18.19 -22.41 11.02
C PHE A 716 -19.06 -21.14 10.91
N VAL A 717 -19.93 -20.93 11.89
CA VAL A 717 -20.84 -19.78 11.93
C VAL A 717 -20.67 -19.05 13.26
N ASP A 718 -20.23 -17.79 13.21
CA ASP A 718 -20.26 -16.87 14.35
C ASP A 718 -20.99 -15.57 13.98
N LEU A 719 -22.26 -15.47 14.35
CA LEU A 719 -23.11 -14.31 14.01
C LEU A 719 -22.76 -13.05 14.80
N ARG A 720 -22.01 -13.16 15.90
CA ARG A 720 -21.58 -12.00 16.71
C ARG A 720 -20.58 -11.15 15.95
N THR A 721 -19.68 -11.79 15.21
CA THR A 721 -18.70 -11.11 14.33
C THR A 721 -19.34 -10.41 13.13
N MET A 722 -20.56 -10.79 12.73
CA MET A 722 -21.31 -10.09 11.67
C MET A 722 -21.96 -8.79 12.17
N ALA A 723 -22.43 -8.75 13.42
CA ALA A 723 -23.08 -7.58 14.00
C ALA A 723 -22.11 -6.42 14.31
N GLU A 724 -20.84 -6.72 14.62
CA GLU A 724 -19.83 -5.69 14.87
C GLU A 724 -19.44 -4.89 13.61
N THR A 725 -19.69 -5.43 12.42
CA THR A 725 -19.40 -4.78 11.14
C THR A 725 -20.52 -3.83 10.69
N THR A 726 -21.73 -3.93 11.26
CA THR A 726 -22.92 -3.16 10.84
C THR A 726 -23.32 -2.02 11.79
N VAL A 727 -22.75 -1.90 12.99
CA VAL A 727 -23.16 -0.90 14.01
C VAL A 727 -22.36 0.42 13.98
N ARG A 728 -21.37 0.60 13.08
CA ARG A 728 -20.63 1.87 12.94
C ARG A 728 -20.88 2.61 11.62
N ALA A 729 -22.14 2.92 11.35
CA ALA A 729 -22.54 4.01 10.45
C ALA A 729 -23.53 4.94 11.18
N PRO A 730 -23.47 6.27 10.99
CA PRO A 730 -24.11 7.24 11.87
C PRO A 730 -25.62 7.30 11.62
N GLN A 731 -26.42 7.13 12.68
CA GLN A 731 -27.85 7.42 12.63
C GLN A 731 -28.10 8.93 12.78
N VAL A 732 -28.77 9.48 11.78
CA VAL A 732 -29.39 10.81 11.78
C VAL A 732 -30.63 10.74 12.67
N ALA A 733 -30.66 11.49 13.77
CA ALA A 733 -31.83 11.61 14.64
C ALA A 733 -32.73 12.77 14.18
N GLU A 734 -33.96 12.43 13.80
CA GLU A 734 -35.05 13.38 13.57
C GLU A 734 -35.50 14.06 14.87
N LYS A 735 -35.87 15.33 14.73
CA LYS A 735 -36.37 16.21 15.79
C LYS A 735 -37.81 15.82 16.14
N THR A 736 -38.09 15.68 17.45
CA THR A 736 -39.44 15.87 17.98
C THR A 736 -39.38 16.95 19.06
N GLU A 737 -40.13 18.03 18.86
CA GLU A 737 -40.39 19.07 19.86
C GLU A 737 -41.34 18.55 20.94
N THR A 738 -41.14 18.94 22.20
CA THR A 738 -42.18 19.60 23.02
C THR A 738 -41.68 20.03 24.41
N SER A 739 -41.98 21.29 24.74
CA SER A 739 -42.42 21.81 26.04
C SER A 739 -41.43 22.17 27.20
N ARG A 740 -41.14 23.48 27.27
CA ARG A 740 -41.30 24.43 28.41
C ARG A 740 -40.78 24.10 29.85
N ARG A 741 -39.73 24.86 30.25
CA ARG A 741 -39.47 25.68 31.50
C ARG A 741 -39.77 25.12 32.93
N PRO A 742 -39.21 25.69 34.03
CA PRO A 742 -38.10 26.65 34.19
C PRO A 742 -37.08 26.38 35.33
N ALA A 743 -35.97 27.13 35.25
CA ALA A 743 -35.05 27.66 36.27
C ALA A 743 -35.14 27.24 37.76
N ALA A 744 -33.96 26.98 38.34
CA ALA A 744 -33.66 27.21 39.75
C ALA A 744 -32.42 28.10 39.90
N THR A 745 -32.64 29.20 40.62
CA THR A 745 -31.71 30.26 41.02
C THR A 745 -30.87 29.82 42.21
N VAL A 746 -29.55 30.06 42.20
CA VAL A 746 -28.77 30.29 43.42
C VAL A 746 -27.73 31.40 43.18
N ASN A 747 -27.96 32.52 43.87
CA ASN A 747 -27.06 33.63 44.19
C ASN A 747 -25.76 33.13 44.89
N ARG A 748 -24.60 33.79 44.94
CA ARG A 748 -24.34 35.20 45.28
C ARG A 748 -22.82 35.48 45.18
N ASN A 749 -22.49 36.70 44.75
CA ASN A 749 -21.31 37.53 44.97
C ASN A 749 -20.20 37.08 45.94
N VAL A 750 -18.93 37.33 45.56
CA VAL A 750 -17.99 38.18 46.34
C VAL A 750 -17.11 39.01 45.39
N GLN A 751 -16.97 40.28 45.76
CA GLN A 751 -16.23 41.38 45.13
C GLN A 751 -14.72 41.39 45.45
N GLN A 752 -13.96 42.00 44.53
CA GLN A 752 -12.87 43.00 44.71
C GLN A 752 -11.68 42.76 45.67
N ASN A 753 -10.47 42.92 45.12
CA ASN A 753 -9.44 43.95 45.43
C ASN A 753 -8.13 43.53 44.74
N VAL A 754 -7.58 44.22 43.74
CA VAL A 754 -6.78 45.47 43.77
C VAL A 754 -5.69 45.47 44.86
N ALA A 755 -4.43 45.33 44.43
CA ALA A 755 -3.28 46.02 45.02
C ALA A 755 -2.12 46.10 44.00
N GLN A 756 -1.81 47.33 43.57
CA GLN A 756 -0.55 47.74 42.97
C GLN A 756 0.49 47.97 44.07
N VAL A 757 1.75 47.61 43.82
CA VAL A 757 3.00 48.27 44.26
C VAL A 757 4.06 47.84 43.21
N GLY A 758 4.90 48.64 42.56
CA GLY A 758 5.32 50.03 42.76
C GLY A 758 6.84 50.09 42.97
N GLU A 759 7.59 50.43 41.91
CA GLU A 759 8.96 51.03 41.90
C GLU A 759 10.17 50.14 42.31
N LYS A 760 11.44 50.30 41.89
CA LYS A 760 12.27 51.27 41.12
C LYS A 760 13.59 50.53 40.77
N MET A 761 14.08 50.50 39.52
CA MET A 761 15.11 51.36 38.90
C MET A 761 16.47 51.45 39.63
N GLU A 762 17.53 50.87 39.03
CA GLU A 762 18.92 51.35 39.13
C GLU A 762 19.81 50.82 37.97
N ARG A 763 20.95 51.47 37.78
CA ARG A 763 21.62 51.78 36.50
C ARG A 763 22.82 50.87 36.14
N ARG A 764 23.13 50.86 34.83
CA ARG A 764 24.33 50.35 34.12
C ARG A 764 25.68 50.86 34.68
N PRO A 765 26.81 50.19 34.35
CA PRO A 765 27.65 50.67 33.23
C PRO A 765 28.25 49.60 32.30
N GLN A 766 28.60 50.05 31.08
CA GLN A 766 29.41 49.38 30.06
C GLN A 766 30.91 49.43 30.39
N VAL A 767 31.70 48.42 30.00
CA VAL A 767 33.16 48.49 29.63
C VAL A 767 33.47 47.23 28.78
N ALA A 768 33.73 47.31 27.47
CA ALA A 768 34.98 47.52 26.72
C ALA A 768 35.94 46.31 26.60
N SER A 769 36.25 45.91 25.36
CA SER A 769 37.33 45.01 24.91
C SER A 769 38.73 45.63 25.16
N PRO A 770 39.84 44.85 25.29
CA PRO A 770 40.75 44.50 24.17
C PRO A 770 41.66 43.25 24.47
N PRO A 771 42.85 43.03 23.82
CA PRO A 771 43.19 42.86 22.40
C PRO A 771 43.87 41.49 22.08
N ALA A 772 44.16 41.27 20.79
CA ALA A 772 44.89 40.11 20.24
C ALA A 772 46.38 40.03 20.62
N PRO A 773 47.02 38.85 20.47
CA PRO A 773 48.45 38.77 20.20
C PRO A 773 48.75 38.09 18.84
N GLN A 774 49.54 38.77 18.02
CA GLN A 774 50.37 38.17 16.98
C GLN A 774 51.65 37.62 17.62
N ARG A 775 52.08 36.41 17.25
CA ARG A 775 53.51 36.09 17.09
C ARG A 775 53.70 34.81 16.26
N GLU A 776 54.65 34.93 15.35
CA GLU A 776 55.14 33.97 14.39
C GLU A 776 55.70 32.71 15.07
N ARG A 777 55.47 31.54 14.45
CA ARG A 777 56.37 30.37 14.52
C ARG A 777 56.40 29.65 13.18
N GLU A 778 57.62 29.43 12.70
CA GLU A 778 58.01 28.70 11.51
C GLU A 778 57.53 27.22 11.50
N PRO A 779 57.39 26.59 10.32
CA PRO A 779 56.86 25.23 10.22
C PRO A 779 57.96 24.18 10.48
N VAL A 780 57.67 23.26 11.41
CA VAL A 780 58.45 22.03 11.59
C VAL A 780 57.97 20.96 10.60
N THR A 781 58.96 20.45 9.86
CA THR A 781 59.00 19.35 8.91
C THR A 781 57.94 18.24 9.02
N ARG A 782 57.12 18.13 7.96
CA ARG A 782 56.23 17.00 7.67
C ARG A 782 57.05 15.84 7.10
N ARG A 783 57.11 14.69 7.81
CA ARG A 783 57.63 13.44 7.24
C ARG A 783 56.78 13.03 6.03
N GLN A 784 57.43 12.93 4.87
CA GLN A 784 56.87 12.31 3.67
C GLN A 784 56.61 10.83 3.96
N VAL A 785 55.34 10.42 3.92
CA VAL A 785 54.99 9.04 3.60
C VAL A 785 54.54 9.03 2.15
N VAL A 786 55.29 8.30 1.35
CA VAL A 786 55.19 8.13 -0.09
C VAL A 786 53.79 7.62 -0.46
N LYS A 787 53.05 8.40 -1.24
CA LYS A 787 51.88 7.92 -1.97
C LYS A 787 52.37 7.04 -3.12
N GLN A 788 52.06 5.75 -3.09
CA GLN A 788 51.98 4.97 -4.31
C GLN A 788 50.61 5.23 -4.95
N ASP A 789 50.65 5.82 -6.15
CA ASP A 789 49.51 5.97 -7.03
C ASP A 789 48.93 4.60 -7.40
N SER A 790 47.68 4.36 -6.99
CA SER A 790 46.75 3.51 -7.74
C SER A 790 45.56 4.38 -8.12
N SER A 791 45.71 5.01 -9.28
CA SER A 791 44.70 5.83 -9.93
C SER A 791 43.55 4.97 -10.47
N GLN A 792 42.53 4.75 -9.64
CA GLN A 792 41.16 4.71 -10.13
C GLN A 792 40.40 5.84 -9.44
N SER A 793 40.36 6.99 -10.10
CA SER A 793 39.47 8.08 -9.73
C SER A 793 38.02 7.64 -9.98
N ALA A 794 37.35 7.18 -8.92
CA ALA A 794 35.90 7.22 -8.90
C ALA A 794 35.49 8.70 -8.98
N SER A 795 35.12 9.16 -10.18
CA SER A 795 34.58 10.50 -10.37
C SER A 795 33.37 10.69 -9.46
N LEU A 796 33.33 11.82 -8.73
CA LEU A 796 32.20 12.18 -7.88
C LEU A 796 30.91 12.09 -8.71
N PRO A 797 29.86 11.41 -8.22
CA PRO A 797 28.61 11.30 -8.97
C PRO A 797 27.96 12.68 -9.04
N GLN A 798 28.10 13.34 -10.19
CA GLN A 798 27.34 14.56 -10.48
C GLN A 798 25.84 14.25 -10.40
N LEU A 799 25.01 15.17 -9.89
CA LEU A 799 23.57 14.95 -9.79
C LEU A 799 22.84 15.40 -11.06
N VAL A 800 21.77 14.69 -11.43
CA VAL A 800 20.84 15.04 -12.51
C VAL A 800 19.42 15.00 -11.97
N VAL A 801 18.69 16.07 -12.22
CA VAL A 801 17.30 16.24 -11.78
C VAL A 801 16.37 15.88 -12.92
N CYS A 802 15.37 15.04 -12.66
CA CYS A 802 14.29 14.76 -13.64
C CYS A 802 13.49 16.03 -13.89
N SER A 803 13.52 16.54 -15.12
CA SER A 803 12.67 17.66 -15.56
C SER A 803 11.17 17.37 -15.38
N LYS A 804 10.76 16.10 -15.38
CA LYS A 804 9.36 15.69 -15.17
C LYS A 804 8.94 15.63 -13.70
N CYS A 805 9.84 15.22 -12.80
CA CYS A 805 9.53 14.78 -11.42
C CYS A 805 10.21 15.60 -10.33
N GLY A 806 11.23 16.39 -10.68
CA GLY A 806 12.12 17.06 -9.74
C GLY A 806 12.95 16.10 -8.87
N GLY A 807 12.93 14.80 -9.13
CA GLY A 807 13.66 13.79 -8.38
C GLY A 807 15.14 13.80 -8.73
N VAL A 808 15.97 13.64 -7.71
CA VAL A 808 17.42 13.70 -7.80
C VAL A 808 17.99 12.33 -8.13
N ASN A 809 18.95 12.33 -9.04
CA ASN A 809 19.61 11.12 -9.52
C ASN A 809 21.09 11.38 -9.65
N THR A 810 21.88 10.31 -9.71
CA THR A 810 23.27 10.38 -10.14
C THR A 810 23.37 10.53 -11.67
N ARG A 811 24.41 11.15 -12.21
CA ARG A 811 24.61 11.40 -13.66
C ARG A 811 24.72 10.14 -14.50
N ILE A 812 25.09 9.03 -13.89
CA ILE A 812 25.07 7.70 -14.52
C ILE A 812 23.65 7.14 -14.71
N ALA A 813 22.64 7.73 -14.08
CA ALA A 813 21.26 7.29 -14.23
C ALA A 813 20.70 7.75 -15.58
N ARG A 814 20.24 6.80 -16.40
CA ARG A 814 19.56 7.09 -17.67
C ARG A 814 18.10 7.53 -17.48
N PHE A 815 17.51 7.25 -16.31
CA PHE A 815 16.11 7.51 -15.98
C PHE A 815 15.96 7.98 -14.52
N CYS A 816 14.99 8.85 -14.22
CA CYS A 816 14.69 9.29 -12.83
C CYS A 816 14.37 8.07 -11.96
N ALA A 817 15.06 7.88 -10.85
CA ALA A 817 14.73 6.91 -9.83
C ALA A 817 13.34 7.15 -9.22
N SER A 818 12.80 8.37 -9.25
CA SER A 818 11.49 8.70 -8.71
C SER A 818 10.32 8.67 -9.72
N CYS A 819 10.59 8.84 -11.02
CA CYS A 819 9.59 9.10 -12.07
C CYS A 819 9.86 8.33 -13.35
N SER A 820 11.11 7.92 -13.50
CA SER A 820 11.67 7.19 -14.62
C SER A 820 11.45 7.80 -16.00
N ALA A 821 11.16 9.11 -16.04
CA ALA A 821 11.42 9.88 -17.23
C ALA A 821 12.90 9.77 -17.60
N PRO A 822 13.21 9.74 -18.90
CA PRO A 822 14.57 9.91 -19.37
C PRO A 822 15.17 11.15 -18.70
N LEU A 823 16.34 10.98 -18.09
CA LEU A 823 17.11 12.13 -17.66
C LEU A 823 17.79 12.65 -18.92
N ALA A 824 17.57 13.93 -19.26
CA ALA A 824 18.22 14.54 -20.40
C ALA A 824 19.73 14.40 -20.21
N SER A 825 20.35 13.49 -20.96
CA SER A 825 21.78 13.46 -21.11
C SER A 825 22.14 14.73 -21.87
N MET A 826 22.59 15.77 -21.17
CA MET A 826 23.52 16.68 -21.82
C MET A 826 24.73 15.81 -22.17
N ILE A 827 24.87 15.54 -23.47
CA ILE A 827 26.06 14.96 -24.10
C ILE A 827 27.30 15.64 -23.54
#